data_AF-A0A179UE91-F1
#
_entry.id   AF-A0A179UE91-F1
#
_cell.length_a   1.000
_cell.length_b   1.000
_cell.length_c   1.000
_cell.angle_alpha   90.00
_cell.angle_beta   90.00
_cell.angle_gamma   90.00
#
_symmetry.space_group_name_H-M   'P 1'
#
loop_
_entity.id
_entity.type
_entity.pdbx_description
1 polymer ?
#
loop_
_entity_poly.entity_id
_entity_poly.type
_entity_poly.pdbx_seq_one_letter_code
_entity_poly.pdbx_strand_id
1 'polypeptide(L)'
;MLPTHLSPGALRLAAIRRQSYLEISNYIRGIRVAYSWGPICNSGCVRGFHAGSWSRQQSAACSPSCRSHLEEYKQSINFPAATVDLKSLIERPALGQKVVLHGYLGKRVDMGKRMAFVRLTDPILSQNVQIIAFAKDKSFAKLKSIEANSPVVVQGVVQQKQPSLKEKPDAREGQEAKADSIEIALEDIHCLNEFPKDIIMTPDTVFPPEKRHLQIRADSKLRDALRFRARARNVLREALEECQLPFIEIETPLLFKSTPEGAREFLVPTRRRGMAYALPQSPQQYKQILMASGIPRYYQFARCFRDEDLRADRQPEFTQLDLEMSFATGEDVITVIEAAVKKLWSSLMTHSLPSESFQRTTYEDAMAKFGSDKPDVRIGMEIKRIEHMVPVDLVSKISPLHNPIVEAMKLEGNENPEDMRNFLNSFMDSPEASIFHKNPAGGPGAFVYDSRKPLSGLQPFGFEATWVLEQELDLKDGDLLIIQARENAPFSGGSTPLGDLRREIHKAAVEADLTPAPTGFHFLWVQEFPLFSPITDSEPGQGGAAGIASTHHPFTAPLRESDISLLLTDPTKVIADHYDLVLNGVELGGGSRRIHSAAVQEFILRDILKMPAERLADFAHLLEALRAGCPPHAGIALGFDRLVAVMLGKESVRDVIAFPKSGKGEDLLIKCPSEMTEESLRTYHLRLQDEDADGEQKIEGDLGEAIRIGDHATPGAG
;
A
#
# COMPACT_ATOMS: atom_id res chain seq x y z
N MET A 1 57.79 37.24 -5.52
CA MET A 1 58.41 36.13 -4.79
C MET A 1 57.66 34.85 -5.14
N LEU A 2 58.33 33.89 -5.77
CA LEU A 2 57.87 32.51 -6.00
C LEU A 2 57.93 31.73 -4.67
N PRO A 3 57.14 30.63 -4.51
CA PRO A 3 57.63 29.29 -4.87
C PRO A 3 56.53 28.44 -5.57
N THR A 4 56.71 27.85 -6.76
CA THR A 4 57.40 26.58 -7.11
C THR A 4 57.21 25.42 -6.13
N HIS A 5 56.30 24.48 -6.46
CA HIS A 5 56.57 23.04 -6.65
C HIS A 5 55.26 22.31 -7.02
N LEU A 6 55.04 22.05 -8.31
CA LEU A 6 54.02 21.11 -8.80
C LEU A 6 54.71 19.98 -9.55
N SER A 7 54.29 18.74 -9.28
CA SER A 7 54.92 17.51 -9.77
C SER A 7 54.66 17.26 -11.27
N PRO A 8 55.53 16.51 -11.97
CA PRO A 8 55.43 16.27 -13.42
C PRO A 8 54.16 15.51 -13.87
N GLY A 9 53.39 14.93 -12.94
CA GLY A 9 52.16 14.19 -13.25
C GLY A 9 50.95 15.08 -13.60
N ALA A 10 50.90 16.31 -13.08
CA ALA A 10 49.76 17.21 -13.28
C ALA A 10 49.71 17.81 -14.70
N LEU A 11 50.87 18.03 -15.33
CA LEU A 11 50.98 18.59 -16.68
C LEU A 11 50.57 17.59 -17.78
N ARG A 12 50.81 16.29 -17.59
CA ARG A 12 50.39 15.24 -18.55
C ARG A 12 48.87 15.04 -18.56
N LEU A 13 48.22 15.08 -17.40
CA LEU A 13 46.76 14.92 -17.30
C LEU A 13 45.98 16.12 -17.88
N ALA A 14 46.52 17.34 -17.73
CA ALA A 14 45.91 18.55 -18.29
C ALA A 14 45.99 18.60 -19.83
N ALA A 15 47.11 18.14 -20.42
CA ALA A 15 47.28 18.07 -21.87
C ALA A 15 46.33 17.04 -22.53
N ILE A 16 46.18 15.86 -21.91
CA ILE A 16 45.30 14.79 -22.40
C ILE A 16 43.83 15.22 -22.34
N ARG A 17 43.40 15.91 -21.26
CA ARG A 17 42.03 16.45 -21.15
C ARG A 17 41.72 17.53 -22.19
N ARG A 18 42.68 18.41 -22.52
CA ARG A 18 42.47 19.44 -23.57
C ARG A 18 42.33 18.83 -24.95
N GLN A 19 43.04 17.74 -25.23
CA GLN A 19 42.98 17.03 -26.52
C GLN A 19 41.63 16.32 -26.71
N SER A 20 41.09 15.70 -25.66
CA SER A 20 39.75 15.08 -25.70
C SER A 20 38.61 16.09 -25.84
N TYR A 21 38.73 17.29 -25.25
CA TYR A 21 37.70 18.33 -25.41
C TYR A 21 37.66 18.91 -26.83
N LEU A 22 38.82 19.06 -27.49
CA LEU A 22 38.92 19.48 -28.89
C LEU A 22 38.38 18.41 -29.84
N GLU A 23 38.65 17.13 -29.58
CA GLU A 23 38.10 16.01 -30.36
C GLU A 23 36.58 15.89 -30.23
N ILE A 24 36.04 16.04 -29.01
CA ILE A 24 34.59 16.04 -28.76
C ILE A 24 33.94 17.28 -29.40
N SER A 25 34.57 18.46 -29.31
CA SER A 25 34.09 19.68 -29.96
C SER A 25 34.09 19.58 -31.48
N ASN A 26 35.06 18.89 -32.08
CA ASN A 26 35.14 18.70 -33.52
C ASN A 26 34.13 17.64 -34.03
N TYR A 27 33.84 16.62 -33.22
CA TYR A 27 32.79 15.63 -33.50
C TYR A 27 31.39 16.26 -33.47
N ILE A 28 31.11 17.11 -32.47
CA ILE A 28 29.82 17.82 -32.35
C ILE A 28 29.61 18.85 -33.47
N ARG A 29 30.70 19.41 -34.02
CA ARG A 29 30.65 20.46 -35.07
C ARG A 29 30.73 19.94 -36.51
N GLY A 30 30.83 18.64 -36.73
CA GLY A 30 30.73 18.04 -38.07
C GLY A 30 31.82 18.44 -39.08
N ILE A 31 32.98 18.94 -38.64
CA ILE A 31 34.05 19.37 -39.55
C ILE A 31 34.87 18.14 -39.98
N ARG A 32 34.75 17.74 -41.25
CA ARG A 32 35.60 16.72 -41.88
C ARG A 32 36.89 17.35 -42.41
N VAL A 33 38.03 17.01 -41.79
CA VAL A 33 39.36 17.28 -42.37
C VAL A 33 39.76 16.04 -43.18
N ALA A 34 40.00 16.21 -44.47
CA ALA A 34 40.38 15.16 -45.40
C ALA A 34 41.87 15.24 -45.72
N TYR A 35 42.63 14.14 -45.57
CA TYR A 35 43.85 13.87 -46.37
C TYR A 35 44.12 12.35 -46.53
N SER A 36 43.70 11.86 -47.69
CA SER A 36 44.30 10.97 -48.71
C SER A 36 45.54 10.06 -48.52
N TRP A 37 45.48 8.88 -49.20
CA TRP A 37 46.50 7.87 -49.64
C TRP A 37 46.98 6.84 -48.60
N GLY A 38 47.02 5.51 -48.79
CA GLY A 38 46.74 4.54 -49.85
C GLY A 38 46.92 3.11 -49.25
N PRO A 39 46.58 1.99 -49.93
CA PRO A 39 46.47 0.68 -49.28
C PRO A 39 47.82 -0.03 -49.19
N ILE A 40 48.31 -0.27 -47.97
CA ILE A 40 49.35 -1.27 -47.71
C ILE A 40 48.80 -2.23 -46.66
N CYS A 41 48.50 -3.44 -47.10
CA CYS A 41 48.24 -4.56 -46.21
C CYS A 41 49.49 -4.81 -45.36
N ASN A 42 49.36 -4.66 -44.04
CA ASN A 42 50.06 -5.49 -43.08
C ASN A 42 49.16 -5.68 -41.86
N SER A 43 48.74 -6.94 -41.71
CA SER A 43 48.32 -7.63 -40.48
C SER A 43 48.53 -6.86 -39.17
N GLY A 44 47.42 -6.54 -38.48
CA GLY A 44 47.49 -5.93 -37.15
C GLY A 44 46.15 -5.71 -36.45
N CYS A 45 45.62 -6.78 -35.84
CA CYS A 45 44.67 -6.77 -34.73
C CYS A 45 43.28 -6.12 -34.97
N VAL A 46 42.39 -6.86 -35.64
CA VAL A 46 40.96 -6.81 -35.30
C VAL A 46 40.84 -7.23 -33.84
N ARG A 47 40.24 -6.39 -32.99
CA ARG A 47 39.86 -6.76 -31.62
C ARG A 47 38.86 -7.92 -31.70
N GLY A 48 39.38 -9.14 -31.69
CA GLY A 48 38.61 -10.36 -31.55
C GLY A 48 38.01 -10.42 -30.16
N PHE A 49 36.70 -10.27 -30.05
CA PHE A 49 35.96 -10.75 -28.90
C PHE A 49 36.26 -12.25 -28.74
N HIS A 50 36.94 -12.61 -27.65
CA HIS A 50 37.12 -13.96 -27.11
C HIS A 50 37.10 -15.14 -28.12
N ALA A 51 38.16 -15.28 -28.92
CA ALA A 51 38.47 -16.55 -29.60
C ALA A 51 39.44 -17.44 -28.79
N GLY A 52 39.94 -16.96 -27.63
CA GLY A 52 41.12 -17.52 -26.96
C GLY A 52 40.89 -18.42 -25.74
N SER A 53 39.67 -18.63 -25.25
CA SER A 53 39.43 -19.54 -24.10
C SER A 53 38.28 -20.53 -24.29
N TRP A 54 37.77 -20.67 -25.51
CA TRP A 54 36.76 -21.68 -25.89
C TRP A 54 37.40 -22.94 -26.52
N SER A 55 38.63 -23.25 -26.11
CA SER A 55 39.33 -24.46 -26.54
C SER A 55 39.52 -25.37 -25.34
N ARG A 56 38.73 -26.45 -25.30
CA ARG A 56 38.72 -27.57 -24.33
C ARG A 56 38.00 -27.32 -23.01
N GLN A 57 36.74 -26.92 -23.08
CA GLN A 57 35.73 -27.78 -22.43
C GLN A 57 35.10 -28.58 -23.55
N GLN A 58 35.03 -29.90 -23.38
CA GLN A 58 34.35 -30.79 -24.32
C GLN A 58 33.05 -30.13 -24.75
N SER A 59 32.78 -30.13 -26.06
CA SER A 59 31.43 -29.90 -26.57
C SER A 59 30.53 -30.94 -25.91
N ALA A 60 29.95 -30.59 -24.76
CA ALA A 60 28.80 -31.30 -24.24
C ALA A 60 27.79 -31.20 -25.38
N ALA A 61 27.60 -32.32 -26.09
CA ALA A 61 26.70 -32.38 -27.21
C ALA A 61 25.36 -31.84 -26.70
N CYS A 62 24.97 -30.66 -27.19
CA CYS A 62 23.68 -30.06 -26.90
C CYS A 62 22.65 -31.16 -27.16
N SER A 63 21.92 -31.58 -26.12
CA SER A 63 21.07 -32.76 -26.21
C SER A 63 20.13 -32.60 -27.42
N PRO A 64 19.77 -33.69 -28.12
CA PRO A 64 18.85 -33.61 -29.27
C PRO A 64 17.56 -32.83 -28.94
N SER A 65 17.12 -32.95 -27.69
CA SER A 65 16.04 -32.18 -27.07
C SER A 65 16.30 -30.67 -27.12
N CYS A 66 17.46 -30.15 -26.70
CA CYS A 66 17.72 -28.70 -26.74
C CYS A 66 17.64 -28.12 -28.15
N ARG A 67 18.05 -28.87 -29.19
CA ARG A 67 17.94 -28.40 -30.58
C ARG A 67 16.48 -28.28 -31.04
N SER A 68 15.62 -29.25 -30.70
CA SER A 68 14.21 -29.20 -31.08
C SER A 68 13.48 -28.03 -30.41
N HIS A 69 13.71 -27.80 -29.11
CA HIS A 69 13.13 -26.66 -28.40
C HIS A 69 13.55 -25.30 -29.00
N LEU A 70 14.80 -25.17 -29.46
CA LEU A 70 15.27 -23.94 -30.12
C LEU A 70 14.62 -23.71 -31.48
N GLU A 71 14.37 -24.77 -32.25
CA GLU A 71 13.64 -24.64 -33.53
C GLU A 71 12.16 -24.31 -33.31
N GLU A 72 11.51 -24.89 -32.30
CA GLU A 72 10.15 -24.52 -31.89
C GLU A 72 10.09 -23.05 -31.44
N TYR A 73 11.05 -22.59 -30.66
CA TYR A 73 11.14 -21.20 -30.23
C TYR A 73 11.35 -20.21 -31.39
N LYS A 74 12.12 -20.59 -32.43
CA LYS A 74 12.26 -19.75 -33.64
C LYS A 74 10.93 -19.55 -34.35
N GLN A 75 10.06 -20.57 -34.34
CA GLN A 75 8.73 -20.48 -34.93
C GLN A 75 7.80 -19.61 -34.08
N SER A 76 7.93 -19.62 -32.75
CA SER A 76 7.12 -18.77 -31.87
C SER A 76 7.51 -17.30 -31.88
N ILE A 77 8.67 -16.93 -32.44
CA ILE A 77 9.06 -15.53 -32.66
C ILE A 77 8.52 -14.99 -33.98
N ASN A 78 8.48 -15.82 -35.02
CA ASN A 78 8.13 -15.42 -36.38
C ASN A 78 6.68 -15.80 -36.71
N PHE A 79 5.73 -15.01 -36.19
CA PHE A 79 4.31 -15.18 -36.47
C PHE A 79 3.68 -13.89 -37.02
N PRO A 80 2.58 -13.99 -37.80
CA PRO A 80 1.94 -12.83 -38.39
C PRO A 80 1.23 -11.97 -37.35
N ALA A 81 1.24 -10.65 -37.58
CA ALA A 81 0.50 -9.69 -36.76
C ALA A 81 -1.01 -9.96 -36.81
N ALA A 82 -1.71 -9.65 -35.71
CA ALA A 82 -3.16 -9.72 -35.67
C ALA A 82 -3.76 -8.72 -36.67
N THR A 83 -4.74 -9.16 -37.46
CA THR A 83 -5.37 -8.30 -38.47
C THR A 83 -6.51 -7.46 -37.90
N VAL A 84 -7.09 -7.90 -36.78
CA VAL A 84 -8.23 -7.27 -36.11
C VAL A 84 -8.22 -7.65 -34.63
N ASP A 85 -8.62 -6.75 -33.74
CA ASP A 85 -8.87 -7.10 -32.34
C ASP A 85 -10.22 -7.80 -32.19
N LEU A 86 -10.32 -8.67 -31.17
CA LEU A 86 -11.49 -9.52 -31.03
C LEU A 86 -12.77 -8.72 -30.73
N LYS A 87 -12.65 -7.60 -30.00
CA LYS A 87 -13.76 -6.72 -29.67
C LYS A 87 -14.36 -6.09 -30.91
N SER A 88 -13.54 -5.47 -31.75
CA SER A 88 -13.99 -4.90 -33.02
C SER A 88 -14.63 -5.95 -33.93
N LEU A 89 -14.06 -7.16 -33.96
CA LEU A 89 -14.60 -8.26 -34.78
C LEU A 89 -15.99 -8.72 -34.31
N ILE A 90 -16.21 -8.81 -32.99
CA ILE A 90 -17.50 -9.19 -32.41
C ILE A 90 -18.53 -8.07 -32.57
N GLU A 91 -18.12 -6.81 -32.42
CA GLU A 91 -19.02 -5.65 -32.57
C GLU A 91 -19.42 -5.40 -34.02
N ARG A 92 -18.52 -5.67 -34.98
CA ARG A 92 -18.74 -5.45 -36.42
C ARG A 92 -18.23 -6.66 -37.23
N PRO A 93 -19.00 -7.77 -37.26
CA PRO A 93 -18.56 -8.98 -37.93
C PRO A 93 -18.56 -8.81 -39.46
N ALA A 94 -17.44 -9.17 -40.08
CA ALA A 94 -17.28 -9.20 -41.53
C ALA A 94 -17.20 -10.65 -42.01
N LEU A 95 -18.36 -11.22 -42.37
CA LEU A 95 -18.46 -12.61 -42.81
C LEU A 95 -17.63 -12.86 -44.07
N GLY A 96 -16.94 -14.01 -44.13
CA GLY A 96 -16.06 -14.39 -45.23
C GLY A 96 -14.67 -13.73 -45.19
N GLN A 97 -14.43 -12.79 -44.28
CA GLN A 97 -13.12 -12.17 -44.13
C GLN A 97 -12.10 -13.15 -43.53
N LYS A 98 -10.88 -13.15 -44.10
CA LYS A 98 -9.72 -13.81 -43.49
C LYS A 98 -9.16 -12.95 -42.36
N VAL A 99 -8.97 -13.55 -41.20
CA VAL A 99 -8.47 -12.90 -40.00
C VAL A 99 -7.31 -13.68 -39.37
N VAL A 100 -6.38 -12.93 -38.78
CA VAL A 100 -5.35 -13.44 -37.86
C VAL A 100 -5.67 -12.93 -36.47
N LEU A 101 -5.87 -13.84 -35.53
CA LEU A 101 -6.19 -13.56 -34.14
C LEU A 101 -5.11 -14.15 -33.23
N HIS A 102 -4.78 -13.43 -32.17
CA HIS A 102 -3.87 -13.89 -31.12
C HIS A 102 -4.67 -14.08 -29.84
N GLY A 103 -4.32 -15.09 -29.05
CA GLY A 103 -5.04 -15.33 -27.81
C GLY A 103 -4.64 -16.62 -27.14
N TYR A 104 -5.48 -17.07 -26.22
CA TYR A 104 -5.29 -18.28 -25.45
C TYR A 104 -6.37 -19.30 -25.77
N LEU A 105 -5.93 -20.52 -26.03
CA LEU A 105 -6.83 -21.61 -26.36
C LEU A 105 -7.64 -22.04 -25.15
N GLY A 106 -8.95 -22.21 -25.28
CA GLY A 106 -9.83 -22.75 -24.23
C GLY A 106 -9.85 -24.27 -24.22
N LYS A 107 -10.75 -24.85 -23.43
CA LYS A 107 -10.98 -26.30 -23.44
C LYS A 107 -11.58 -26.74 -24.78
N ARG A 108 -10.94 -27.70 -25.43
CA ARG A 108 -11.42 -28.30 -26.67
C ARG A 108 -12.59 -29.24 -26.41
N VAL A 109 -13.59 -29.20 -27.28
CA VAL A 109 -14.72 -30.13 -27.31
C VAL A 109 -14.71 -30.86 -28.66
N ASP A 110 -14.43 -32.17 -28.62
CA ASP A 110 -14.41 -33.02 -29.82
C ASP A 110 -15.83 -33.53 -30.13
N MET A 111 -16.39 -33.17 -31.28
CA MET A 111 -17.69 -33.66 -31.74
C MET A 111 -17.50 -34.84 -32.69
N GLY A 112 -17.31 -36.02 -32.09
CA GLY A 112 -16.94 -37.25 -32.80
C GLY A 112 -15.53 -37.18 -33.40
N LYS A 113 -15.28 -37.97 -34.45
CA LYS A 113 -13.95 -38.01 -35.12
C LYS A 113 -13.77 -36.93 -36.19
N ARG A 114 -14.81 -36.15 -36.52
CA ARG A 114 -14.87 -35.30 -37.72
C ARG A 114 -14.70 -33.80 -37.47
N MET A 115 -14.92 -33.34 -36.24
CA MET A 115 -14.93 -31.92 -35.92
C MET A 115 -14.57 -31.65 -34.47
N ALA A 116 -13.97 -30.49 -34.21
CA ALA A 116 -13.66 -30.01 -32.88
C ALA A 116 -14.02 -28.52 -32.77
N PHE A 117 -14.50 -28.14 -31.59
CA PHE A 117 -14.75 -26.76 -31.21
C PHE A 117 -13.79 -26.36 -30.11
N VAL A 118 -13.36 -25.11 -30.13
CA VAL A 118 -12.54 -24.54 -29.06
C VAL A 118 -12.82 -23.05 -28.96
N ARG A 119 -12.79 -22.49 -27.75
CA ARG A 119 -12.86 -21.05 -27.57
C ARG A 119 -11.46 -20.45 -27.69
N LEU A 120 -11.31 -19.33 -28.37
CA LEU A 120 -10.12 -18.50 -28.28
C LEU A 120 -10.44 -17.29 -27.43
N THR A 121 -9.70 -17.10 -26.35
CA THR A 121 -9.82 -15.90 -25.51
C THR A 121 -8.78 -14.89 -25.95
N ASP A 122 -9.14 -13.61 -26.04
CA ASP A 122 -8.23 -12.54 -26.43
C ASP A 122 -7.05 -12.35 -25.45
N PRO A 123 -5.98 -11.61 -25.83
CA PRO A 123 -4.80 -11.44 -24.98
C PRO A 123 -5.09 -10.70 -23.66
N ILE A 124 -6.15 -9.88 -23.62
CA ILE A 124 -6.58 -9.18 -22.41
C ILE A 124 -7.55 -10.01 -21.55
N LEU A 125 -7.87 -11.25 -21.94
CA LEU A 125 -8.70 -12.18 -21.18
C LEU A 125 -10.09 -11.60 -20.83
N SER A 126 -10.68 -10.90 -21.79
CA SER A 126 -11.95 -10.19 -21.67
C SER A 126 -13.06 -10.77 -22.53
N GLN A 127 -12.71 -11.25 -23.72
CA GLN A 127 -13.66 -11.75 -24.71
C GLN A 127 -13.17 -13.05 -25.32
N ASN A 128 -14.09 -13.86 -25.82
CA ASN A 128 -13.77 -15.11 -26.49
C ASN A 128 -14.65 -15.32 -27.73
N VAL A 129 -14.13 -16.10 -28.69
CA VAL A 129 -14.87 -16.51 -29.90
C VAL A 129 -14.68 -18.00 -30.14
N GLN A 130 -15.67 -18.63 -30.77
CA GLN A 130 -15.57 -20.04 -31.16
C GLN A 130 -14.68 -20.20 -32.39
N ILE A 131 -13.78 -21.17 -32.34
CA ILE A 131 -13.03 -21.70 -33.48
C ILE A 131 -13.60 -23.08 -33.79
N ILE A 132 -13.84 -23.33 -35.09
CA ILE A 132 -14.30 -24.61 -35.62
C ILE A 132 -13.21 -25.21 -36.52
N ALA A 133 -12.89 -26.47 -36.31
CA ALA A 133 -11.90 -27.21 -37.10
C ALA A 133 -12.46 -28.55 -37.56
N PHE A 134 -12.27 -28.89 -38.84
CA PHE A 134 -12.74 -30.15 -39.43
C PHE A 134 -11.61 -31.13 -39.70
N ALA A 135 -11.86 -32.42 -39.53
CA ALA A 135 -10.84 -33.48 -39.68
C ALA A 135 -10.22 -33.60 -41.08
N LYS A 136 -10.84 -32.99 -42.10
CA LYS A 136 -10.30 -32.90 -43.47
C LYS A 136 -9.14 -31.89 -43.58
N ASP A 137 -9.05 -30.94 -42.65
CA ASP A 137 -8.09 -29.84 -42.69
C ASP A 137 -6.84 -30.20 -41.87
N LYS A 138 -5.66 -29.81 -42.38
CA LYS A 138 -4.37 -30.09 -41.69
C LYS A 138 -4.29 -29.42 -40.32
N SER A 139 -5.01 -28.31 -40.14
CA SER A 139 -5.10 -27.56 -38.88
C SER A 139 -5.76 -28.33 -37.75
N PHE A 140 -6.60 -29.35 -38.05
CA PHE A 140 -7.27 -30.16 -37.04
C PHE A 140 -6.32 -30.99 -36.19
N ALA A 141 -5.31 -31.61 -36.82
CA ALA A 141 -4.29 -32.37 -36.10
C ALA A 141 -3.42 -31.46 -35.22
N LYS A 142 -3.06 -30.27 -35.72
CA LYS A 142 -2.32 -29.25 -34.95
C LYS A 142 -3.13 -28.77 -33.75
N LEU A 143 -4.40 -28.44 -33.94
CA LEU A 143 -5.29 -28.06 -32.84
C LEU A 143 -5.38 -29.17 -31.79
N LYS A 144 -5.33 -30.44 -32.22
CA LYS A 144 -5.42 -31.58 -31.30
C LYS A 144 -4.20 -31.78 -30.41
N SER A 145 -3.02 -31.36 -30.86
CA SER A 145 -1.77 -31.46 -30.10
C SER A 145 -1.55 -30.29 -29.15
N ILE A 146 -2.30 -29.20 -29.27
CA ILE A 146 -2.13 -28.01 -28.43
C ILE A 146 -3.01 -28.14 -27.18
N GLU A 147 -2.40 -27.95 -26.03
CA GLU A 147 -3.10 -27.97 -24.74
C GLU A 147 -3.90 -26.69 -24.49
N ALA A 148 -4.96 -26.82 -23.68
CA ALA A 148 -5.74 -25.68 -23.24
C ALA A 148 -4.86 -24.68 -22.48
N ASN A 149 -5.21 -23.41 -22.58
CA ASN A 149 -4.49 -22.24 -22.07
C ASN A 149 -3.16 -21.94 -22.78
N SER A 150 -2.79 -22.66 -23.83
CA SER A 150 -1.61 -22.30 -24.62
C SER A 150 -1.86 -21.00 -25.41
N PRO A 151 -0.94 -20.02 -25.40
CA PRO A 151 -0.97 -18.89 -26.33
C PRO A 151 -0.81 -19.37 -27.77
N VAL A 152 -1.68 -18.90 -28.66
CA VAL A 152 -1.75 -19.34 -30.05
C VAL A 152 -1.97 -18.16 -31.00
N VAL A 153 -1.53 -18.36 -32.25
CA VAL A 153 -1.92 -17.55 -33.41
C VAL A 153 -2.86 -18.37 -34.26
N VAL A 154 -4.03 -17.81 -34.53
CA VAL A 154 -5.11 -18.45 -35.26
C VAL A 154 -5.33 -17.69 -36.56
N GLN A 155 -5.25 -18.41 -37.68
CA GLN A 155 -5.63 -17.91 -38.99
C GLN A 155 -6.92 -18.61 -39.42
N GLY A 156 -7.90 -17.84 -39.84
CA GLY A 156 -9.18 -18.42 -40.24
C GLY A 156 -10.10 -17.45 -40.96
N VAL A 157 -11.27 -17.97 -41.33
CA VAL A 157 -12.32 -17.22 -42.02
C VAL A 157 -13.49 -17.00 -41.07
N VAL A 158 -13.98 -15.78 -40.98
CA VAL A 158 -15.15 -15.42 -40.16
C VAL A 158 -16.41 -16.00 -40.80
N GLN A 159 -17.21 -16.72 -40.02
CA GLN A 159 -18.46 -17.35 -40.46
C GLN A 159 -19.59 -17.07 -39.46
N GLN A 160 -20.83 -17.15 -39.96
CA GLN A 160 -21.99 -17.10 -39.10
C GLN A 160 -22.10 -18.44 -38.36
N LYS A 161 -22.21 -18.39 -37.03
CA LYS A 161 -22.42 -19.61 -36.23
C LYS A 161 -23.79 -20.19 -36.56
N GLN A 162 -23.86 -21.49 -36.87
CA GLN A 162 -25.14 -22.15 -37.09
C GLN A 162 -25.81 -22.44 -35.73
N PRO A 163 -27.09 -22.09 -35.54
CA PRO A 163 -27.79 -22.37 -34.29
C PRO A 163 -27.93 -23.89 -34.08
N SER A 164 -27.63 -24.36 -32.87
CA SER A 164 -27.81 -25.77 -32.54
C SER A 164 -29.27 -26.03 -32.15
N LEU A 165 -29.88 -27.10 -32.70
CA LEU A 165 -31.27 -27.52 -32.41
C LEU A 165 -31.51 -27.96 -30.94
N LYS A 166 -30.46 -27.96 -30.09
CA LYS A 166 -30.48 -28.43 -28.70
C LYS A 166 -30.19 -27.33 -27.67
N GLU A 167 -29.91 -26.10 -28.09
CA GLU A 167 -29.78 -24.99 -27.16
C GLU A 167 -31.17 -24.54 -26.72
N LYS A 168 -31.50 -24.76 -25.44
CA LYS A 168 -32.59 -24.02 -24.80
C LYS A 168 -32.24 -22.52 -24.90
N PRO A 169 -33.22 -21.65 -25.21
CA PRO A 169 -33.00 -20.21 -25.16
C PRO A 169 -32.86 -19.79 -23.69
N ASP A 170 -31.67 -19.93 -23.11
CA ASP A 170 -31.39 -19.49 -21.74
C ASP A 170 -30.49 -18.25 -21.74
N ALA A 171 -31.09 -17.14 -21.29
CA ALA A 171 -30.59 -16.20 -20.28
C ALA A 171 -29.15 -15.64 -20.41
N ARG A 172 -28.56 -15.56 -21.60
CA ARG A 172 -27.29 -14.83 -21.81
C ARG A 172 -27.56 -13.46 -22.40
N GLU A 173 -27.65 -12.44 -21.56
CA GLU A 173 -27.75 -11.04 -22.02
C GLU A 173 -26.34 -10.46 -22.30
N GLY A 174 -26.19 -9.68 -23.38
CA GLY A 174 -25.01 -8.83 -23.61
C GLY A 174 -23.99 -9.33 -24.65
N GLN A 175 -22.70 -9.04 -24.41
CA GLN A 175 -21.59 -9.26 -25.35
C GLN A 175 -21.30 -10.75 -25.65
N GLU A 176 -21.57 -11.66 -24.72
CA GLU A 176 -21.41 -13.11 -24.95
C GLU A 176 -22.36 -13.63 -26.03
N ALA A 177 -23.60 -13.12 -26.07
CA ALA A 177 -24.56 -13.46 -27.11
C ALA A 177 -24.12 -12.93 -28.49
N LYS A 178 -23.47 -11.76 -28.55
CA LYS A 178 -22.88 -11.22 -29.79
C LYS A 178 -21.66 -12.03 -30.25
N ALA A 179 -20.78 -12.41 -29.33
CA ALA A 179 -19.63 -13.25 -29.61
C ALA A 179 -20.04 -14.64 -30.13
N ASP A 180 -21.17 -15.15 -29.65
CA ASP A 180 -21.78 -16.40 -30.10
C ASP A 180 -22.55 -16.29 -31.42
N SER A 181 -22.63 -15.11 -32.06
CA SER A 181 -23.22 -14.99 -33.39
C SER A 181 -22.28 -15.43 -34.52
N ILE A 182 -20.97 -15.41 -34.26
CA ILE A 182 -19.93 -15.75 -35.24
C ILE A 182 -19.01 -16.87 -34.75
N GLU A 183 -18.35 -17.53 -35.69
CA GLU A 183 -17.27 -18.47 -35.43
C GLU A 183 -16.15 -18.32 -36.47
N ILE A 184 -14.96 -18.79 -36.13
CA ILE A 184 -13.78 -18.75 -37.01
C ILE A 184 -13.51 -20.15 -37.54
N ALA A 185 -13.69 -20.33 -38.85
CA ALA A 185 -13.28 -21.55 -39.54
C ALA A 185 -11.75 -21.61 -39.65
N LEU A 186 -11.15 -22.60 -39.01
CA LEU A 186 -9.71 -22.68 -38.80
C LEU A 186 -8.95 -23.06 -40.08
N GLU A 187 -8.16 -22.13 -40.61
CA GLU A 187 -7.23 -22.41 -41.71
C GLU A 187 -5.86 -22.88 -41.19
N ASP A 188 -5.31 -22.21 -40.17
CA ASP A 188 -4.04 -22.60 -39.55
C ASP A 188 -3.97 -22.16 -38.07
N ILE A 189 -3.19 -22.89 -37.28
CA ILE A 189 -2.92 -22.58 -35.87
C ILE A 189 -1.45 -22.81 -35.53
N HIS A 190 -0.88 -21.86 -34.81
CA HIS A 190 0.52 -21.88 -34.38
C HIS A 190 0.55 -21.75 -32.86
N CYS A 191 1.15 -22.71 -32.18
CA CYS A 191 1.39 -22.63 -30.74
C CYS A 191 2.61 -21.76 -30.48
N LEU A 192 2.47 -20.73 -29.66
CA LEU A 192 3.59 -19.85 -29.31
C LEU A 192 4.36 -20.37 -28.09
N ASN A 193 3.66 -21.02 -27.17
CA ASN A 193 4.24 -21.71 -26.04
C ASN A 193 3.22 -22.72 -25.50
N GLU A 194 3.65 -23.92 -25.15
CA GLU A 194 2.73 -24.95 -24.67
C GLU A 194 2.40 -24.73 -23.19
N PHE A 195 1.13 -24.88 -22.82
CA PHE A 195 0.70 -24.83 -21.42
C PHE A 195 0.85 -26.21 -20.77
N PRO A 196 1.47 -26.31 -19.57
CA PRO A 196 1.70 -27.60 -18.93
C PRO A 196 0.41 -28.35 -18.56
N LYS A 197 0.41 -29.67 -18.77
CA LYS A 197 -0.73 -30.57 -18.51
C LYS A 197 -1.06 -30.78 -17.05
N ASP A 198 -0.06 -30.62 -16.19
CA ASP A 198 -0.17 -30.76 -14.74
C ASP A 198 -0.84 -29.55 -14.06
N ILE A 199 -0.98 -28.43 -14.79
CA ILE A 199 -1.66 -27.24 -14.30
C ILE A 199 -3.13 -27.29 -14.73
N ILE A 200 -4.01 -27.61 -13.79
CA ILE A 200 -5.45 -27.56 -13.98
C ILE A 200 -5.91 -26.11 -13.80
N MET A 201 -6.54 -25.52 -14.82
CA MET A 201 -7.11 -24.17 -14.76
C MET A 201 -8.57 -24.23 -15.22
N THR A 202 -9.48 -24.31 -14.25
CA THR A 202 -10.94 -24.24 -14.40
C THR A 202 -11.46 -22.94 -13.77
N PRO A 203 -12.72 -22.54 -14.04
CA PRO A 203 -13.30 -21.33 -13.44
C PRO A 203 -13.28 -21.33 -11.90
N ASP A 204 -13.39 -22.51 -11.28
CA ASP A 204 -13.37 -22.66 -9.82
C ASP A 204 -11.98 -22.91 -9.23
N THR A 205 -10.93 -22.90 -10.08
CA THR A 205 -9.57 -23.16 -9.60
C THR A 205 -9.05 -21.96 -8.80
N VAL A 206 -8.78 -22.20 -7.52
CA VAL A 206 -8.10 -21.24 -6.65
C VAL A 206 -6.61 -21.60 -6.60
N PHE A 207 -5.79 -20.77 -7.23
CA PHE A 207 -4.33 -20.93 -7.15
C PHE A 207 -3.81 -20.36 -5.83
N PRO A 208 -2.80 -20.99 -5.21
CA PRO A 208 -2.20 -20.46 -4.00
C PRO A 208 -1.27 -19.26 -4.33
N PRO A 209 -0.90 -18.43 -3.34
CA PRO A 209 -0.12 -17.21 -3.57
C PRO A 209 1.23 -17.41 -4.28
N GLU A 210 1.86 -18.58 -4.14
CA GLU A 210 3.10 -18.96 -4.84
C GLU A 210 2.91 -19.01 -6.36
N LYS A 211 1.66 -19.13 -6.81
CA LYS A 211 1.27 -19.12 -8.22
C LYS A 211 0.53 -17.83 -8.58
N ARG A 212 0.95 -16.67 -8.04
CA ARG A 212 0.32 -15.36 -8.28
C ARG A 212 0.08 -15.02 -9.76
N HIS A 213 1.00 -15.39 -10.65
CA HIS A 213 0.83 -15.21 -12.09
C HIS A 213 -0.37 -15.99 -12.66
N LEU A 214 -0.67 -17.18 -12.14
CA LEU A 214 -1.87 -17.95 -12.48
C LEU A 214 -3.12 -17.41 -11.78
N GLN A 215 -3.01 -16.89 -10.55
CA GLN A 215 -4.12 -16.18 -9.90
C GLN A 215 -4.60 -15.02 -10.77
N ILE A 216 -3.69 -14.14 -11.23
CA ILE A 216 -4.02 -13.03 -12.13
C ILE A 216 -4.62 -13.52 -13.44
N ARG A 217 -4.11 -14.63 -13.97
CA ARG A 217 -4.60 -15.19 -15.23
C ARG A 217 -6.00 -15.81 -15.12
N ALA A 218 -6.30 -16.47 -14.01
CA ALA A 218 -7.56 -17.17 -13.80
C ALA A 218 -8.65 -16.22 -13.29
N ASP A 219 -8.34 -15.33 -12.35
CA ASP A 219 -9.32 -14.47 -11.68
C ASP A 219 -9.50 -13.13 -12.43
N SER A 220 -10.68 -12.95 -13.06
CA SER A 220 -11.05 -11.70 -13.71
C SER A 220 -11.17 -10.54 -12.72
N LYS A 221 -11.67 -10.78 -11.50
CA LYS A 221 -11.85 -9.74 -10.48
C LYS A 221 -10.51 -9.12 -10.10
N LEU A 222 -9.45 -9.93 -10.00
CA LEU A 222 -8.10 -9.44 -9.73
C LEU A 222 -7.56 -8.59 -10.89
N ARG A 223 -7.75 -9.02 -12.15
CA ARG A 223 -7.35 -8.23 -13.33
C ARG A 223 -8.10 -6.90 -13.40
N ASP A 224 -9.39 -6.93 -13.11
CA ASP A 224 -10.23 -5.75 -13.13
C ASP A 224 -9.87 -4.78 -12.00
N ALA A 225 -9.48 -5.29 -10.82
CA ALA A 225 -8.93 -4.46 -9.74
C ALA A 225 -7.64 -3.74 -10.16
N LEU A 226 -6.71 -4.43 -10.84
CA LEU A 226 -5.48 -3.82 -11.35
C LEU A 226 -5.75 -2.76 -12.43
N ARG A 227 -6.73 -3.01 -13.32
CA ARG A 227 -7.17 -2.02 -14.32
C ARG A 227 -7.84 -0.82 -13.66
N PHE A 228 -8.71 -1.07 -12.69
CA PHE A 228 -9.41 -0.04 -11.93
C PHE A 228 -8.40 0.86 -11.22
N ARG A 229 -7.40 0.27 -10.54
CA ARG A 229 -6.28 1.00 -9.94
C ARG A 229 -5.58 1.91 -10.95
N ALA A 230 -5.25 1.41 -12.14
CA ALA A 230 -4.60 2.22 -13.18
C ALA A 230 -5.48 3.39 -13.65
N ARG A 231 -6.80 3.17 -13.79
CA ARG A 231 -7.76 4.22 -14.14
C ARG A 231 -7.91 5.25 -13.01
N ALA A 232 -8.04 4.81 -11.77
CA ALA A 232 -8.12 5.69 -10.60
C ALA A 232 -6.91 6.62 -10.51
N ARG A 233 -5.71 6.10 -10.75
CA ARG A 233 -4.48 6.90 -10.82
C ARG A 233 -4.57 8.00 -11.88
N ASN A 234 -5.07 7.68 -13.08
CA ASN A 234 -5.18 8.66 -14.17
C ASN A 234 -6.22 9.74 -13.86
N VAL A 235 -7.39 9.37 -13.33
CA VAL A 235 -8.43 10.34 -12.98
C VAL A 235 -7.95 11.30 -11.90
N LEU A 236 -7.26 10.80 -10.87
CA LEU A 236 -6.68 11.64 -9.82
C LEU A 236 -5.58 12.56 -10.37
N ARG A 237 -4.74 12.07 -11.29
CA ARG A 237 -3.73 12.89 -11.98
C ARG A 237 -4.39 14.07 -12.70
N GLU A 238 -5.37 13.75 -13.56
CA GLU A 238 -6.13 14.75 -14.32
C GLU A 238 -6.84 15.74 -13.38
N ALA A 239 -7.38 15.29 -12.25
CA ALA A 239 -8.01 16.18 -11.27
C ALA A 239 -7.04 17.21 -10.68
N LEU A 240 -5.80 16.81 -10.39
CA LEU A 240 -4.78 17.68 -9.82
C LEU A 240 -4.15 18.61 -10.88
N GLU A 241 -3.92 18.12 -12.08
CA GLU A 241 -3.35 18.91 -13.19
C GLU A 241 -4.33 19.96 -13.74
N GLU A 242 -5.65 19.73 -13.64
CA GLU A 242 -6.70 20.68 -14.06
C GLU A 242 -7.04 21.75 -13.02
N CYS A 243 -6.42 21.72 -11.83
CA CYS A 243 -6.59 22.77 -10.84
C CYS A 243 -6.21 24.15 -11.42
N GLN A 244 -6.83 25.22 -10.93
CA GLN A 244 -6.57 26.60 -11.41
C GLN A 244 -5.07 26.94 -11.38
N LEU A 245 -4.39 26.55 -10.30
CA LEU A 245 -2.93 26.43 -10.28
C LEU A 245 -2.61 24.93 -10.38
N PRO A 246 -2.12 24.45 -11.54
CA PRO A 246 -1.85 23.04 -11.77
C PRO A 246 -0.83 22.49 -10.78
N PHE A 247 -1.09 21.28 -10.30
CA PHE A 247 -0.08 20.50 -9.59
C PHE A 247 0.91 19.88 -10.58
N ILE A 248 2.16 19.72 -10.14
CA ILE A 248 3.23 19.13 -10.95
C ILE A 248 3.69 17.83 -10.29
N GLU A 249 3.76 16.76 -11.09
CA GLU A 249 4.32 15.47 -10.63
C GLU A 249 5.83 15.58 -10.55
N ILE A 250 6.40 15.36 -9.36
CA ILE A 250 7.86 15.39 -9.17
C ILE A 250 8.26 14.13 -8.41
N GLU A 251 9.18 13.35 -8.99
CA GLU A 251 9.74 12.18 -8.33
C GLU A 251 10.77 12.58 -7.26
N THR A 252 10.70 11.95 -6.10
CA THR A 252 11.63 12.18 -4.98
C THR A 252 12.54 10.96 -4.77
N PRO A 253 13.81 11.14 -4.37
CA PRO A 253 14.74 10.03 -4.16
C PRO A 253 14.26 8.98 -3.14
N LEU A 254 14.51 7.69 -3.44
CA LEU A 254 14.23 6.56 -2.53
C LEU A 254 15.42 6.15 -1.65
N LEU A 255 16.65 6.49 -2.05
CA LEU A 255 17.83 6.25 -1.23
C LEU A 255 18.11 7.51 -0.44
N PHE A 256 17.56 7.57 0.78
CA PHE A 256 17.63 8.75 1.64
C PHE A 256 18.55 8.50 2.84
N LYS A 257 18.77 9.55 3.64
CA LYS A 257 19.40 9.37 4.95
C LYS A 257 18.37 8.86 5.95
N SER A 258 18.83 8.16 6.99
CA SER A 258 17.95 7.70 8.07
C SER A 258 17.47 8.91 8.88
N THR A 259 16.14 9.05 8.97
CA THR A 259 15.45 10.07 9.74
C THR A 259 14.13 9.46 10.20
N PRO A 260 14.13 8.60 11.23
CA PRO A 260 12.91 7.90 11.66
C PRO A 260 11.83 8.91 12.11
N GLU A 261 10.71 8.94 11.38
CA GLU A 261 9.60 9.90 11.58
C GLU A 261 8.44 9.33 12.40
N GLY A 262 8.58 8.10 12.93
CA GLY A 262 7.54 7.43 13.72
C GLY A 262 7.43 5.92 13.48
N ALA A 263 8.07 5.40 12.43
CA ALA A 263 8.20 3.95 12.18
C ALA A 263 9.67 3.52 12.14
N ARG A 264 9.92 2.20 12.10
CA ARG A 264 11.25 1.66 11.74
C ARG A 264 11.47 1.77 10.22
N GLU A 265 12.71 2.02 9.83
CA GLU A 265 13.12 2.20 8.43
C GLU A 265 13.82 0.95 7.88
N PHE A 266 13.62 0.65 6.60
CA PHE A 266 14.46 -0.32 5.90
C PHE A 266 15.79 0.33 5.50
N LEU A 267 16.90 -0.33 5.87
CA LEU A 267 18.25 0.13 5.52
C LEU A 267 18.75 -0.50 4.21
N VAL A 268 19.46 0.29 3.43
CA VAL A 268 20.13 -0.15 2.20
C VAL A 268 21.64 0.06 2.37
N PRO A 269 22.41 -1.00 2.67
CA PRO A 269 23.84 -0.87 2.93
C PRO A 269 24.59 -0.41 1.68
N THR A 270 25.64 0.39 1.88
CA THR A 270 26.50 0.84 0.78
C THR A 270 27.82 0.09 0.77
N ARG A 271 28.54 0.15 -0.36
CA ARG A 271 29.92 -0.35 -0.45
C ARG A 271 30.93 0.48 0.35
N ARG A 272 30.49 1.57 0.97
CA ARG A 272 31.31 2.35 1.90
C ARG A 272 31.07 1.80 3.29
N ARG A 273 32.14 1.36 3.93
CA ARG A 273 32.11 0.78 5.28
C ARG A 273 31.33 1.69 6.25
N GLY A 274 30.36 1.09 6.95
CA GLY A 274 29.57 1.76 8.00
C GLY A 274 28.51 2.75 7.50
N MET A 275 28.27 2.84 6.18
CA MET A 275 27.30 3.78 5.61
C MET A 275 26.14 3.01 4.96
N ALA A 276 24.92 3.40 5.27
CA ALA A 276 23.69 2.89 4.68
C ALA A 276 22.77 4.05 4.30
N TYR A 277 21.94 3.84 3.28
CA TYR A 277 20.74 4.66 3.06
C TYR A 277 19.59 4.09 3.89
N ALA A 278 18.53 4.88 4.04
CA ALA A 278 17.22 4.45 4.50
C ALA A 278 16.20 4.64 3.38
N LEU A 279 15.25 3.70 3.27
CA LEU A 279 14.09 3.87 2.41
C LEU A 279 13.07 4.80 3.09
N PRO A 280 12.50 5.78 2.38
CA PRO A 280 11.65 6.80 2.99
C PRO A 280 10.30 6.22 3.44
N GLN A 281 9.86 6.64 4.62
CA GLN A 281 8.52 6.35 5.13
C GLN A 281 7.42 7.12 4.40
N SER A 282 7.80 8.27 3.84
CA SER A 282 7.01 9.13 2.95
C SER A 282 7.95 10.17 2.32
N PRO A 283 7.55 10.90 1.26
CA PRO A 283 8.35 11.99 0.70
C PRO A 283 8.30 13.29 1.55
N GLN A 284 7.98 13.20 2.85
CA GLN A 284 7.63 14.33 3.72
C GLN A 284 8.66 15.45 3.77
N GLN A 285 9.94 15.13 3.85
CA GLN A 285 10.98 16.17 3.89
C GLN A 285 11.21 16.80 2.53
N TYR A 286 11.22 16.00 1.45
CA TYR A 286 11.42 16.52 0.11
C TYR A 286 10.27 17.42 -0.36
N LYS A 287 9.02 17.07 -0.06
CA LYS A 287 7.88 17.91 -0.45
C LYS A 287 7.92 19.28 0.24
N GLN A 288 8.37 19.35 1.49
CA GLN A 288 8.60 20.63 2.17
C GLN A 288 9.76 21.43 1.54
N ILE A 289 10.86 20.76 1.18
CA ILE A 289 11.99 21.40 0.48
C ILE A 289 11.56 21.94 -0.88
N LEU A 290 10.66 21.26 -1.60
CA LEU A 290 10.09 21.75 -2.85
C LEU A 290 9.29 23.04 -2.64
N MET A 291 8.51 23.13 -1.56
CA MET A 291 7.80 24.38 -1.21
C MET A 291 8.80 25.51 -0.92
N ALA A 292 9.84 25.22 -0.13
CA ALA A 292 10.92 26.18 0.13
C ALA A 292 11.70 26.58 -1.13
N SER A 293 11.76 25.71 -2.13
CA SER A 293 12.44 25.94 -3.42
C SER A 293 11.59 26.74 -4.42
N GLY A 294 10.37 27.13 -4.05
CA GLY A 294 9.47 27.90 -4.91
C GLY A 294 8.62 27.06 -5.85
N ILE A 295 8.46 25.76 -5.61
CA ILE A 295 7.46 24.93 -6.29
C ILE A 295 6.13 25.03 -5.52
N PRO A 296 5.09 25.69 -6.05
CA PRO A 296 3.91 26.02 -5.24
C PRO A 296 2.91 24.87 -5.10
N ARG A 297 2.90 23.89 -6.02
CA ARG A 297 1.96 22.77 -6.06
C ARG A 297 2.69 21.51 -6.51
N TYR A 298 2.82 20.56 -5.61
CA TYR A 298 3.53 19.30 -5.83
C TYR A 298 2.57 18.14 -5.62
N TYR A 299 2.69 17.09 -6.43
CA TYR A 299 2.17 15.78 -6.08
C TYR A 299 3.09 14.65 -6.55
N GLN A 300 2.91 13.45 -5.99
CA GLN A 300 3.56 12.23 -6.44
C GLN A 300 2.75 10.99 -6.03
N PHE A 301 2.66 10.01 -6.91
CA PHE A 301 2.31 8.64 -6.51
C PHE A 301 3.55 7.93 -5.95
N ALA A 302 3.94 8.28 -4.73
CA ALA A 302 5.18 7.85 -4.09
C ALA A 302 5.11 6.41 -3.56
N ARG A 303 6.21 5.67 -3.70
CA ARG A 303 6.42 4.40 -3.00
C ARG A 303 7.00 4.68 -1.62
N CYS A 304 6.32 4.21 -0.59
CA CYS A 304 6.64 4.43 0.81
C CYS A 304 6.94 3.09 1.50
N PHE A 305 7.83 3.12 2.49
CA PHE A 305 8.34 1.91 3.13
C PHE A 305 8.29 2.02 4.66
N ARG A 306 7.72 1.01 5.33
CA ARG A 306 7.64 0.97 6.81
C ARG A 306 7.91 -0.45 7.31
N ASP A 307 8.87 -0.58 8.22
CA ASP A 307 9.24 -1.85 8.84
C ASP A 307 8.42 -2.09 10.14
N GLU A 308 7.12 -2.24 9.95
CA GLU A 308 6.13 -2.43 11.00
C GLU A 308 5.47 -3.82 10.91
N ASP A 309 4.78 -4.19 11.99
CA ASP A 309 3.97 -5.41 12.01
C ASP A 309 2.91 -5.38 10.90
N LEU A 310 2.85 -6.46 10.15
CA LEU A 310 2.00 -6.57 8.98
C LEU A 310 0.56 -6.93 9.37
N ARG A 311 -0.39 -6.26 8.71
CA ARG A 311 -1.83 -6.44 8.89
C ARG A 311 -2.51 -6.57 7.53
N ALA A 312 -3.79 -6.93 7.52
CA ALA A 312 -4.57 -7.09 6.27
C ALA A 312 -4.60 -5.80 5.43
N ASP A 313 -4.52 -4.65 6.09
CA ASP A 313 -4.51 -3.30 5.54
C ASP A 313 -3.11 -2.68 5.37
N ARG A 314 -2.04 -3.42 5.71
CA ARG A 314 -0.65 -2.93 5.68
C ARG A 314 0.27 -3.80 4.82
N GLN A 315 1.17 -3.15 4.10
CA GLN A 315 2.23 -3.76 3.33
C GLN A 315 3.55 -3.05 3.68
N PRO A 316 4.70 -3.74 3.67
CA PRO A 316 5.97 -3.13 4.03
C PRO A 316 6.39 -2.07 3.00
N GLU A 317 5.90 -2.21 1.76
CA GLU A 317 5.96 -1.21 0.71
C GLU A 317 4.55 -0.90 0.22
N PHE A 318 4.19 0.37 0.11
CA PHE A 318 2.84 0.80 -0.27
C PHE A 318 2.86 2.12 -1.05
N THR A 319 1.79 2.41 -1.76
CA THR A 319 1.69 3.60 -2.61
C THR A 319 0.83 4.67 -1.95
N GLN A 320 1.37 5.89 -1.87
CA GLN A 320 0.62 7.08 -1.44
C GLN A 320 0.46 8.05 -2.61
N LEU A 321 -0.67 8.75 -2.67
CA LEU A 321 -0.79 10.00 -3.40
C LEU A 321 -0.44 11.12 -2.44
N ASP A 322 0.82 11.55 -2.48
CA ASP A 322 1.32 12.67 -1.70
C ASP A 322 1.12 13.97 -2.46
N LEU A 323 0.66 15.01 -1.78
CA LEU A 323 0.64 16.37 -2.32
C LEU A 323 1.01 17.41 -1.28
N GLU A 324 1.54 18.54 -1.75
CA GLU A 324 1.90 19.69 -0.92
C GLU A 324 1.67 20.99 -1.69
N MET A 325 1.26 22.03 -0.94
CA MET A 325 0.77 23.30 -1.46
C MET A 325 1.42 24.45 -0.68
N SER A 326 2.08 25.37 -1.39
CA SER A 326 2.56 26.63 -0.82
C SER A 326 1.43 27.65 -0.71
N PHE A 327 1.57 28.57 0.24
CA PHE A 327 0.59 29.61 0.57
C PHE A 327 -0.80 29.04 0.83
N ALA A 328 -0.86 27.90 1.52
CA ALA A 328 -2.10 27.14 1.72
C ALA A 328 -2.37 26.83 3.20
N THR A 329 -3.65 26.77 3.54
CA THR A 329 -4.16 26.29 4.83
C THR A 329 -4.69 24.86 4.72
N GLY A 330 -5.03 24.22 5.84
CA GLY A 330 -5.70 22.92 5.83
C GLY A 330 -7.00 22.92 5.01
N GLU A 331 -7.78 23.99 5.08
CA GLU A 331 -9.02 24.15 4.28
C GLU A 331 -8.80 24.14 2.77
N ASP A 332 -7.68 24.71 2.28
CA ASP A 332 -7.34 24.69 0.86
C ASP A 332 -7.05 23.25 0.41
N VAL A 333 -6.33 22.49 1.24
CA VAL A 333 -6.00 21.08 0.99
C VAL A 333 -7.27 20.22 0.99
N ILE A 334 -8.13 20.40 2.00
CA ILE A 334 -9.43 19.71 2.08
C ILE A 334 -10.25 19.95 0.83
N THR A 335 -10.36 21.21 0.38
CA THR A 335 -11.13 21.58 -0.81
C THR A 335 -10.59 20.88 -2.08
N VAL A 336 -9.27 20.86 -2.26
CA VAL A 336 -8.63 20.18 -3.41
C VAL A 336 -8.88 18.67 -3.36
N ILE A 337 -8.72 18.04 -2.20
CA ILE A 337 -8.95 16.60 -2.05
C ILE A 337 -10.41 16.23 -2.24
N GLU A 338 -11.36 16.97 -1.68
CA GLU A 338 -12.78 16.73 -1.90
C GLU A 338 -13.13 16.79 -3.38
N ALA A 339 -12.62 17.79 -4.11
CA ALA A 339 -12.84 17.92 -5.54
C ALA A 339 -12.24 16.73 -6.33
N ALA A 340 -11.01 16.33 -6.00
CA ALA A 340 -10.34 15.19 -6.64
C ALA A 340 -11.06 13.87 -6.38
N VAL A 341 -11.49 13.63 -5.14
CA VAL A 341 -12.25 12.44 -4.72
C VAL A 341 -13.64 12.42 -5.38
N LYS A 342 -14.34 13.56 -5.43
CA LYS A 342 -15.64 13.68 -6.13
C LYS A 342 -15.50 13.36 -7.62
N LYS A 343 -14.48 13.91 -8.30
CA LYS A 343 -14.18 13.59 -9.71
C LYS A 343 -13.85 12.11 -9.89
N LEU A 344 -13.10 11.51 -8.97
CA LEU A 344 -12.78 10.09 -8.98
C LEU A 344 -14.05 9.23 -8.88
N TRP A 345 -14.92 9.52 -7.92
CA TRP A 345 -16.17 8.77 -7.74
C TRP A 345 -17.11 8.93 -8.92
N SER A 346 -17.33 10.15 -9.42
CA SER A 346 -18.22 10.38 -10.56
C SER A 346 -17.72 9.72 -11.85
N SER A 347 -16.41 9.50 -11.97
CA SER A 347 -15.80 8.89 -13.16
C SER A 347 -15.82 7.36 -13.13
N LEU A 348 -15.66 6.75 -11.96
CA LEU A 348 -15.42 5.30 -11.84
C LEU A 348 -16.49 4.53 -11.07
N MET A 349 -17.29 5.19 -10.22
CA MET A 349 -18.30 4.56 -9.39
C MET A 349 -19.69 4.77 -9.98
N THR A 350 -20.59 3.81 -9.74
CA THR A 350 -22.01 3.91 -10.13
C THR A 350 -22.78 4.88 -9.24
N HIS A 351 -22.37 5.02 -7.98
CA HIS A 351 -22.97 5.92 -7.02
C HIS A 351 -22.23 7.26 -7.03
N SER A 352 -22.95 8.34 -7.33
CA SER A 352 -22.45 9.69 -7.19
C SER A 352 -22.37 10.07 -5.71
N LEU A 353 -21.30 10.73 -5.31
CA LEU A 353 -21.21 11.38 -4.01
C LEU A 353 -22.13 12.60 -3.94
N PRO A 354 -22.59 12.99 -2.74
CA PRO A 354 -23.34 14.23 -2.56
C PRO A 354 -22.55 15.43 -3.06
N SER A 355 -23.27 16.44 -3.58
CA SER A 355 -22.65 17.68 -4.06
C SER A 355 -22.06 18.52 -2.93
N GLU A 356 -22.67 18.44 -1.74
CA GLU A 356 -22.24 19.09 -0.51
C GLU A 356 -20.84 18.61 -0.07
N SER A 357 -20.15 19.42 0.75
CA SER A 357 -18.86 19.03 1.33
C SER A 357 -19.02 17.81 2.25
N PHE A 358 -17.92 17.09 2.45
CA PHE A 358 -17.95 15.94 3.34
C PHE A 358 -18.16 16.41 4.78
N GLN A 359 -18.78 15.55 5.58
CA GLN A 359 -19.02 15.85 6.99
C GLN A 359 -17.69 16.07 7.70
N ARG A 360 -17.72 16.87 8.77
CA ARG A 360 -16.53 17.21 9.55
C ARG A 360 -16.82 17.01 11.02
N THR A 361 -15.83 16.54 11.77
CA THR A 361 -15.88 16.38 13.21
C THR A 361 -14.51 16.70 13.82
N THR A 362 -14.49 17.09 15.09
CA THR A 362 -13.22 17.19 15.84
C THR A 362 -12.77 15.80 16.28
N TYR A 363 -11.47 15.64 16.55
CA TYR A 363 -10.91 14.43 17.17
C TYR A 363 -11.61 14.13 18.50
N GLU A 364 -11.80 15.16 19.34
CA GLU A 364 -12.49 15.03 20.63
C GLU A 364 -13.91 14.50 20.45
N ASP A 365 -14.69 15.06 19.52
CA ASP A 365 -16.05 14.59 19.23
C ASP A 365 -16.07 13.17 18.66
N ALA A 366 -15.13 12.83 17.77
CA ALA A 366 -15.03 11.51 17.17
C ALA A 366 -14.74 10.44 18.23
N MET A 367 -13.77 10.72 19.10
CA MET A 367 -13.41 9.85 20.22
C MET A 367 -14.54 9.78 21.25
N ALA A 368 -15.20 10.90 21.58
CA ALA A 368 -16.30 10.92 22.53
C ALA A 368 -17.53 10.15 22.05
N LYS A 369 -17.91 10.28 20.77
CA LYS A 369 -19.11 9.66 20.22
C LYS A 369 -18.91 8.24 19.72
N PHE A 370 -17.72 7.90 19.24
CA PHE A 370 -17.50 6.61 18.56
C PHE A 370 -16.33 5.82 19.15
N GLY A 371 -15.54 6.43 20.03
CA GLY A 371 -14.37 5.79 20.63
C GLY A 371 -13.25 5.54 19.61
N SER A 372 -13.23 6.25 18.49
CA SER A 372 -12.20 6.11 17.44
C SER A 372 -12.00 7.39 16.65
N ASP A 373 -10.75 7.65 16.24
CA ASP A 373 -10.34 8.72 15.34
C ASP A 373 -10.70 8.48 13.87
N LYS A 374 -11.12 7.26 13.54
CA LYS A 374 -11.59 6.84 12.21
C LYS A 374 -12.91 6.09 12.34
N PRO A 375 -13.99 6.76 12.75
CA PRO A 375 -15.24 6.08 13.02
C PRO A 375 -15.93 5.64 11.73
N ASP A 376 -16.54 4.46 11.76
CA ASP A 376 -17.63 4.15 10.84
C ASP A 376 -18.93 4.72 11.41
N VAL A 377 -19.32 5.88 10.87
CA VAL A 377 -20.53 6.61 11.28
C VAL A 377 -21.83 5.90 10.91
N ARG A 378 -21.77 4.90 10.02
CA ARG A 378 -22.94 4.14 9.57
C ARG A 378 -23.43 3.14 10.62
N ILE A 379 -22.56 2.74 11.55
CA ILE A 379 -22.86 1.79 12.64
C ILE A 379 -23.82 2.40 13.67
N GLY A 380 -23.86 3.74 13.81
CA GLY A 380 -24.59 4.38 14.91
C GLY A 380 -23.93 4.07 16.26
N MET A 381 -24.68 3.51 17.21
CA MET A 381 -24.18 3.09 18.54
C MET A 381 -23.31 4.17 19.20
N GLU A 382 -23.81 5.41 19.26
CA GLU A 382 -23.04 6.52 19.82
C GLU A 382 -22.78 6.30 21.33
N ILE A 383 -21.57 6.63 21.74
CA ILE A 383 -21.10 6.56 23.11
C ILE A 383 -21.56 7.81 23.87
N LYS A 384 -22.10 7.61 25.07
CA LYS A 384 -22.51 8.67 25.98
C LYS A 384 -21.86 8.48 27.35
N ARG A 385 -21.44 9.59 27.97
CA ARG A 385 -20.98 9.61 29.36
C ARG A 385 -22.16 9.56 30.32
N ILE A 386 -22.14 8.62 31.26
CA ILE A 386 -23.24 8.34 32.19
C ILE A 386 -22.77 8.30 33.66
N GLU A 387 -21.49 8.57 33.96
CA GLU A 387 -20.93 8.44 35.31
C GLU A 387 -21.65 9.28 36.38
N HIS A 388 -22.27 10.39 35.99
CA HIS A 388 -23.05 11.25 36.89
C HIS A 388 -24.37 10.61 37.36
N MET A 389 -24.77 9.50 36.72
CA MET A 389 -26.05 8.82 36.94
C MET A 389 -25.86 7.42 37.51
N VAL A 390 -24.69 6.81 37.31
CA VAL A 390 -24.43 5.42 37.71
C VAL A 390 -24.14 5.35 39.22
N PRO A 391 -24.79 4.45 39.99
CA PRO A 391 -24.49 4.26 41.40
C PRO A 391 -23.02 3.87 41.63
N VAL A 392 -22.40 4.45 42.66
CA VAL A 392 -21.00 4.18 43.03
C VAL A 392 -20.71 2.69 43.21
N ASP A 393 -21.67 1.94 43.76
CA ASP A 393 -21.57 0.48 43.92
C ASP A 393 -21.44 -0.24 42.56
N LEU A 394 -22.19 0.17 41.53
CA LEU A 394 -22.08 -0.41 40.19
C LEU A 394 -20.73 -0.05 39.55
N VAL A 395 -20.28 1.21 39.67
CA VAL A 395 -18.96 1.63 39.17
C VAL A 395 -17.84 0.80 39.79
N SER A 396 -17.91 0.54 41.10
CA SER A 396 -16.90 -0.26 41.82
C SER A 396 -16.88 -1.75 41.43
N LYS A 397 -17.98 -2.27 40.87
CA LYS A 397 -18.06 -3.67 40.38
C LYS A 397 -17.49 -3.85 38.98
N ILE A 398 -17.61 -2.82 38.14
CA ILE A 398 -17.14 -2.88 36.75
C ILE A 398 -15.71 -2.35 36.59
N SER A 399 -15.18 -1.60 37.56
CA SER A 399 -13.87 -0.96 37.46
C SER A 399 -13.12 -0.91 38.79
N PRO A 400 -11.80 -1.17 38.79
CA PRO A 400 -10.94 -0.93 39.95
C PRO A 400 -10.50 0.54 40.09
N LEU A 401 -10.85 1.42 39.14
CA LEU A 401 -10.37 2.79 39.08
C LEU A 401 -11.04 3.70 40.11
N HIS A 402 -10.29 4.70 40.59
CA HIS A 402 -10.83 5.76 41.44
C HIS A 402 -11.32 6.93 40.58
N ASN A 403 -12.59 7.33 40.74
CA ASN A 403 -13.25 8.40 39.98
C ASN A 403 -13.15 8.24 38.44
N PRO A 404 -13.55 7.08 37.86
CA PRO A 404 -13.49 6.86 36.42
C PRO A 404 -14.57 7.64 35.67
N ILE A 405 -14.33 7.84 34.36
CA ILE A 405 -15.41 8.15 33.42
C ILE A 405 -16.12 6.84 33.08
N VAL A 406 -17.45 6.85 33.04
CA VAL A 406 -18.27 5.68 32.71
C VAL A 406 -19.07 6.01 31.48
N GLU A 407 -18.79 5.28 30.42
CA GLU A 407 -19.37 5.48 29.10
C GLU A 407 -20.32 4.32 28.78
N ALA A 408 -21.37 4.63 28.01
CA ALA A 408 -22.38 3.68 27.60
C ALA A 408 -22.67 3.78 26.10
N MET A 409 -22.97 2.65 25.49
CA MET A 409 -23.46 2.55 24.12
C MET A 409 -24.63 1.57 24.04
N LYS A 410 -25.52 1.80 23.08
CA LYS A 410 -26.67 0.95 22.79
C LYS A 410 -26.46 0.22 21.46
N LEU A 411 -26.59 -1.10 21.46
CA LEU A 411 -26.82 -1.90 20.25
C LEU A 411 -28.33 -2.16 20.15
N GLU A 412 -28.93 -1.72 19.04
CA GLU A 412 -30.34 -1.99 18.74
C GLU A 412 -30.54 -3.48 18.45
N GLY A 413 -31.50 -4.08 19.14
CA GLY A 413 -31.83 -5.50 19.00
C GLY A 413 -32.93 -5.79 17.99
N ASN A 414 -33.34 -7.06 17.93
CA ASN A 414 -34.41 -7.56 17.06
C ASN A 414 -35.79 -7.63 17.75
N GLU A 415 -36.02 -6.78 18.75
CA GLU A 415 -37.22 -6.82 19.60
C GLU A 415 -37.41 -8.10 20.44
N ASN A 416 -36.42 -9.01 20.44
CA ASN A 416 -36.46 -10.26 21.19
C ASN A 416 -35.34 -10.35 22.25
N PRO A 417 -35.65 -10.14 23.55
CA PRO A 417 -34.68 -10.25 24.63
C PRO A 417 -33.99 -11.61 24.79
N GLU A 418 -34.60 -12.71 24.32
CA GLU A 418 -33.97 -14.04 24.41
C GLU A 418 -32.88 -14.21 23.34
N ASP A 419 -33.15 -13.77 22.11
CA ASP A 419 -32.18 -13.82 21.01
C ASP A 419 -30.94 -12.98 21.34
N MET A 420 -31.13 -11.75 21.84
CA MET A 420 -30.03 -10.88 22.25
C MET A 420 -29.19 -11.49 23.38
N ARG A 421 -29.80 -12.19 24.34
CA ARG A 421 -29.05 -12.89 25.41
C ARG A 421 -28.21 -14.03 24.87
N ASN A 422 -28.78 -14.82 23.95
CA ASN A 422 -28.06 -15.93 23.32
C ASN A 422 -26.87 -15.41 22.51
N PHE A 423 -27.08 -14.33 21.74
CA PHE A 423 -26.02 -13.64 21.01
C PHE A 423 -24.94 -13.11 21.96
N LEU A 424 -25.32 -12.37 23.00
CA LEU A 424 -24.38 -11.79 23.95
C LEU A 424 -23.52 -12.88 24.59
N ASN A 425 -24.12 -13.98 25.08
CA ASN A 425 -23.36 -15.08 25.66
C ASN A 425 -22.38 -15.69 24.65
N SER A 426 -22.85 -15.94 23.42
CA SER A 426 -21.99 -16.47 22.36
C SER A 426 -20.84 -15.53 21.99
N PHE A 427 -21.08 -14.23 21.96
CA PHE A 427 -20.06 -13.22 21.66
C PHE A 427 -19.06 -13.12 22.82
N MET A 428 -19.51 -13.06 24.07
CA MET A 428 -18.62 -12.91 25.22
C MET A 428 -17.74 -14.15 25.46
N ASP A 429 -18.20 -15.34 25.05
CA ASP A 429 -17.41 -16.58 25.07
C ASP A 429 -16.42 -16.69 23.90
N SER A 430 -16.48 -15.77 22.92
CA SER A 430 -15.60 -15.80 21.74
C SER A 430 -14.17 -15.37 22.05
N PRO A 431 -13.16 -15.88 21.31
CA PRO A 431 -11.79 -15.38 21.39
C PRO A 431 -11.67 -13.88 21.17
N GLU A 432 -12.51 -13.32 20.31
CA GLU A 432 -12.57 -11.90 19.95
C GLU A 432 -12.97 -11.04 21.14
N ALA A 433 -13.87 -11.53 22.00
CA ALA A 433 -14.29 -10.79 23.21
C ALA A 433 -13.27 -10.84 24.35
N SER A 434 -12.36 -11.83 24.34
CA SER A 434 -11.43 -12.10 25.45
C SER A 434 -10.50 -10.93 25.78
N ILE A 435 -10.17 -10.08 24.80
CA ILE A 435 -9.32 -8.90 24.98
C ILE A 435 -10.01 -7.84 25.85
N PHE A 436 -11.34 -7.69 25.73
CA PHE A 436 -12.09 -6.66 26.45
C PHE A 436 -12.28 -7.02 27.93
N HIS A 437 -12.30 -8.31 28.25
CA HIS A 437 -12.30 -8.80 29.64
C HIS A 437 -10.99 -8.52 30.38
N LYS A 438 -9.88 -8.43 29.64
CA LYS A 438 -8.54 -8.17 30.19
C LYS A 438 -8.21 -6.68 30.26
N ASN A 439 -9.18 -5.79 30.06
CA ASN A 439 -8.98 -4.35 30.17
C ASN A 439 -8.56 -3.99 31.62
N PRO A 440 -7.39 -3.36 31.84
CA PRO A 440 -6.95 -2.91 33.16
C PRO A 440 -7.94 -1.96 33.87
N ALA A 441 -8.70 -1.17 33.09
CA ALA A 441 -9.73 -0.28 33.59
C ALA A 441 -11.03 -1.00 34.01
N GLY A 442 -11.11 -2.32 33.77
CA GLY A 442 -12.28 -3.14 34.05
C GLY A 442 -13.01 -3.63 32.79
N GLY A 443 -13.59 -4.83 32.89
CA GLY A 443 -14.35 -5.44 31.80
C GLY A 443 -15.68 -4.72 31.53
N PRO A 444 -16.27 -4.89 30.34
CA PRO A 444 -17.54 -4.27 30.00
C PRO A 444 -18.70 -4.87 30.82
N GLY A 445 -19.60 -4.01 31.28
CA GLY A 445 -20.90 -4.40 31.82
C GLY A 445 -21.94 -4.45 30.70
N ALA A 446 -22.59 -5.58 30.49
CA ALA A 446 -23.56 -5.77 29.41
C ALA A 446 -24.94 -6.13 29.96
N PHE A 447 -25.97 -5.42 29.52
CA PHE A 447 -27.34 -5.55 30.02
C PHE A 447 -28.34 -5.61 28.88
N VAL A 448 -29.14 -6.68 28.84
CA VAL A 448 -30.22 -6.83 27.84
C VAL A 448 -31.51 -6.24 28.40
N TYR A 449 -32.03 -5.23 27.71
CA TYR A 449 -33.28 -4.58 28.08
C TYR A 449 -34.47 -5.52 27.83
N ASP A 450 -35.31 -5.68 28.86
CA ASP A 450 -36.46 -6.57 28.86
C ASP A 450 -37.50 -6.07 29.86
N SER A 451 -38.53 -5.43 29.33
CA SER A 451 -39.66 -4.84 30.06
C SER A 451 -40.38 -5.83 31.00
N ARG A 452 -40.20 -7.13 30.81
CA ARG A 452 -40.80 -8.19 31.64
C ARG A 452 -40.01 -8.45 32.93
N LYS A 453 -38.79 -7.93 33.04
CA LYS A 453 -37.91 -8.08 34.21
C LYS A 453 -38.00 -6.87 35.15
N PRO A 454 -37.65 -7.02 36.44
CA PRO A 454 -37.56 -5.89 37.36
C PRO A 454 -36.60 -4.82 36.82
N LEU A 455 -37.01 -3.54 36.85
CA LEU A 455 -36.27 -2.42 36.27
C LEU A 455 -35.77 -2.72 34.84
N SER A 456 -36.59 -3.42 34.05
CA SER A 456 -36.30 -3.74 32.65
C SER A 456 -34.99 -4.51 32.42
N GLY A 457 -34.45 -5.21 33.43
CA GLY A 457 -33.13 -5.87 33.37
C GLY A 457 -31.93 -4.99 33.76
N LEU A 458 -32.19 -3.75 34.19
CA LEU A 458 -31.21 -2.74 34.61
C LEU A 458 -31.17 -2.57 36.14
N GLN A 459 -31.49 -3.61 36.92
CA GLN A 459 -31.54 -3.53 38.39
C GLN A 459 -30.29 -2.89 39.03
N PRO A 460 -29.05 -3.16 38.56
CA PRO A 460 -27.85 -2.58 39.15
C PRO A 460 -27.73 -1.04 39.01
N PHE A 461 -28.48 -0.42 38.10
CA PHE A 461 -28.50 1.04 37.91
C PHE A 461 -29.40 1.75 38.93
N GLY A 462 -30.38 1.05 39.52
CA GLY A 462 -31.38 1.66 40.38
C GLY A 462 -32.41 2.50 39.61
N PHE A 463 -33.51 2.87 40.29
CA PHE A 463 -34.69 3.44 39.63
C PHE A 463 -34.40 4.74 38.87
N GLU A 464 -33.70 5.69 39.47
CA GLU A 464 -33.44 7.01 38.86
C GLU A 464 -32.58 6.90 37.61
N ALA A 465 -31.48 6.15 37.67
CA ALA A 465 -30.57 5.98 36.53
C ALA A 465 -31.23 5.18 35.40
N THR A 466 -31.96 4.10 35.72
CA THR A 466 -32.73 3.33 34.74
C THR A 466 -33.72 4.22 33.99
N TRP A 467 -34.51 5.02 34.70
CA TRP A 467 -35.53 5.88 34.09
C TRP A 467 -34.92 6.90 33.11
N VAL A 468 -33.81 7.53 33.48
CA VAL A 468 -33.16 8.50 32.57
C VAL A 468 -32.50 7.79 31.39
N LEU A 469 -31.85 6.63 31.60
CA LEU A 469 -31.25 5.84 30.52
C LEU A 469 -32.28 5.37 29.50
N GLU A 470 -33.47 4.97 29.95
CA GLU A 470 -34.60 4.61 29.07
C GLU A 470 -34.99 5.76 28.15
N GLN A 471 -35.03 6.99 28.68
CA GLN A 471 -35.37 8.18 27.88
C GLN A 471 -34.22 8.62 26.96
N GLU A 472 -33.00 8.67 27.47
CA GLU A 472 -31.83 9.18 26.74
C GLU A 472 -31.34 8.26 25.62
N LEU A 473 -31.55 6.94 25.77
CA LEU A 473 -31.09 5.94 24.80
C LEU A 473 -32.24 5.36 23.96
N ASP A 474 -33.50 5.69 24.24
CA ASP A 474 -34.69 5.10 23.60
C ASP A 474 -34.59 3.56 23.61
N LEU A 475 -34.51 2.98 24.82
CA LEU A 475 -34.32 1.54 25.00
C LEU A 475 -35.61 0.77 24.70
N LYS A 476 -35.48 -0.28 23.86
CA LYS A 476 -36.56 -1.18 23.47
C LYS A 476 -36.24 -2.61 23.90
N ASP A 477 -37.28 -3.44 24.03
CA ASP A 477 -37.11 -4.86 24.33
C ASP A 477 -36.10 -5.48 23.36
N GLY A 478 -35.12 -6.22 23.87
CA GLY A 478 -34.08 -6.83 23.04
C GLY A 478 -32.87 -5.96 22.76
N ASP A 479 -32.87 -4.67 23.13
CA ASP A 479 -31.68 -3.83 23.05
C ASP A 479 -30.60 -4.28 24.05
N LEU A 480 -29.35 -4.05 23.66
CA LEU A 480 -28.19 -4.32 24.48
C LEU A 480 -27.51 -3.02 24.89
N LEU A 481 -27.53 -2.74 26.20
CA LEU A 481 -26.79 -1.66 26.82
C LEU A 481 -25.42 -2.17 27.28
N ILE A 482 -24.36 -1.54 26.81
CA ILE A 482 -22.99 -1.83 27.24
C ILE A 482 -22.42 -0.60 27.92
N ILE A 483 -21.82 -0.81 29.09
CA ILE A 483 -21.11 0.22 29.85
C ILE A 483 -19.65 -0.18 30.04
N GLN A 484 -18.75 0.80 30.03
CA GLN A 484 -17.35 0.59 30.33
C GLN A 484 -16.76 1.80 31.04
N ALA A 485 -15.92 1.53 32.04
CA ALA A 485 -15.15 2.54 32.71
C ALA A 485 -13.82 2.77 32.00
N ARG A 486 -13.34 4.02 32.02
CA ARG A 486 -11.99 4.40 31.62
C ARG A 486 -11.41 5.43 32.57
N GLU A 487 -10.10 5.62 32.49
CA GLU A 487 -9.42 6.66 33.24
C GLU A 487 -9.99 8.04 32.90
N ASN A 488 -10.06 8.90 33.92
CA ASN A 488 -10.47 10.29 33.77
C ASN A 488 -9.30 11.11 33.23
N ALA A 489 -8.97 10.85 31.97
CA ALA A 489 -7.90 11.47 31.21
C ALA A 489 -8.43 11.94 29.84
N PRO A 490 -7.77 12.93 29.21
CA PRO A 490 -8.03 13.29 27.82
C PRO A 490 -7.86 12.09 26.89
N PHE A 491 -8.54 12.11 25.74
CA PHE A 491 -8.35 11.07 24.74
C PHE A 491 -6.91 11.09 24.20
N SER A 492 -6.37 9.89 23.98
CA SER A 492 -5.06 9.68 23.37
C SER A 492 -5.08 8.42 22.52
N GLY A 493 -4.36 8.42 21.40
CA GLY A 493 -4.31 7.30 20.46
C GLY A 493 -5.51 7.29 19.49
N GLY A 494 -5.65 6.21 18.73
CA GLY A 494 -6.64 6.11 17.65
C GLY A 494 -7.96 5.39 17.99
N SER A 495 -8.01 4.68 19.12
CA SER A 495 -9.24 4.02 19.58
C SER A 495 -9.26 3.88 21.10
N THR A 496 -10.47 3.78 21.65
CA THR A 496 -10.73 3.40 23.04
C THR A 496 -11.17 1.94 23.09
N PRO A 497 -11.02 1.24 24.24
CA PRO A 497 -11.53 -0.12 24.40
C PRO A 497 -13.02 -0.27 24.06
N LEU A 498 -13.85 0.73 24.42
CA LEU A 498 -15.28 0.72 24.11
C LEU A 498 -15.55 0.94 22.62
N GLY A 499 -14.76 1.80 21.95
CA GLY A 499 -14.84 2.01 20.50
C GLY A 499 -14.43 0.78 19.69
N ASP A 500 -13.43 0.03 20.15
CA ASP A 500 -13.06 -1.25 19.54
C ASP A 500 -14.14 -2.31 19.79
N LEU A 501 -14.70 -2.39 21.01
CA LEU A 501 -15.82 -3.27 21.32
C LEU A 501 -17.04 -2.95 20.47
N ARG A 502 -17.35 -1.65 20.25
CA ARG A 502 -18.44 -1.18 19.37
C ARG A 502 -18.33 -1.78 17.98
N ARG A 503 -17.14 -1.77 17.39
CA ARG A 503 -16.89 -2.33 16.06
C ARG A 503 -17.04 -3.85 16.03
N GLU A 504 -16.41 -4.55 16.96
CA GLU A 504 -16.39 -6.02 16.97
C GLU A 504 -17.78 -6.59 17.29
N ILE A 505 -18.51 -6.02 18.25
CA ILE A 505 -19.85 -6.50 18.59
C ILE A 505 -20.87 -6.20 17.48
N HIS A 506 -20.77 -5.05 16.82
CA HIS A 506 -21.62 -4.75 15.68
C HIS A 506 -21.36 -5.72 14.53
N LYS A 507 -20.08 -6.02 14.24
CA LYS A 507 -19.71 -7.00 13.21
C LYS A 507 -20.33 -8.37 13.53
N ALA A 508 -20.20 -8.84 14.77
CA ALA A 508 -20.81 -10.09 15.20
C ALA A 508 -22.35 -10.06 15.11
N ALA A 509 -22.99 -8.93 15.41
CA ALA A 509 -24.44 -8.76 15.30
C ALA A 509 -24.92 -8.84 13.85
N VAL A 510 -24.15 -8.31 12.89
CA VAL A 510 -24.42 -8.46 11.45
C VAL A 510 -24.28 -9.91 11.01
N GLU A 511 -23.23 -10.61 11.46
CA GLU A 511 -23.01 -12.03 11.14
C GLU A 511 -24.09 -12.96 11.74
N ALA A 512 -24.69 -12.54 12.86
CA ALA A 512 -25.80 -13.24 13.52
C ALA A 512 -27.18 -12.84 12.98
N ASP A 513 -27.25 -12.05 11.90
CA ASP A 513 -28.49 -11.54 11.31
C ASP A 513 -29.39 -10.72 12.29
N LEU A 514 -28.80 -10.14 13.34
CA LEU A 514 -29.52 -9.28 14.30
C LEU A 514 -29.70 -7.85 13.79
N THR A 515 -28.73 -7.34 13.04
CA THR A 515 -28.75 -6.00 12.46
C THR A 515 -28.25 -6.03 11.01
N PRO A 516 -28.83 -5.24 10.09
CA PRO A 516 -28.37 -5.23 8.70
C PRO A 516 -26.96 -4.62 8.58
N ALA A 517 -26.19 -5.11 7.60
CA ALA A 517 -24.88 -4.55 7.29
C ALA A 517 -25.00 -3.08 6.80
N PRO A 518 -24.11 -2.17 7.24
CA PRO A 518 -24.13 -0.78 6.80
C PRO A 518 -23.79 -0.67 5.32
N THR A 519 -24.58 0.13 4.59
CA THR A 519 -24.42 0.34 3.14
C THR A 519 -23.97 1.76 2.82
N GLY A 520 -23.49 1.99 1.59
CA GLY A 520 -23.07 3.31 1.13
C GLY A 520 -21.65 3.73 1.56
N PHE A 521 -21.25 4.91 1.08
CA PHE A 521 -19.94 5.52 1.30
C PHE A 521 -20.09 6.83 2.09
N HIS A 522 -19.65 6.83 3.34
CA HIS A 522 -19.74 7.97 4.24
C HIS A 522 -18.33 8.53 4.49
N PHE A 523 -18.03 9.63 3.82
CA PHE A 523 -16.80 10.40 4.04
C PHE A 523 -16.94 11.32 5.24
N LEU A 524 -15.88 11.36 6.04
CA LEU A 524 -15.78 12.20 7.23
C LEU A 524 -14.36 12.77 7.31
N TRP A 525 -14.25 14.09 7.49
CA TRP A 525 -13.03 14.72 7.95
C TRP A 525 -12.99 14.71 9.47
N VAL A 526 -11.91 14.19 10.02
CA VAL A 526 -11.59 14.34 11.45
C VAL A 526 -10.50 15.40 11.54
N GLN A 527 -10.68 16.41 12.38
CA GLN A 527 -9.79 17.57 12.47
C GLN A 527 -9.46 17.88 13.94
N GLU A 528 -8.57 18.83 14.17
CA GLU A 528 -8.25 19.33 15.52
C GLU A 528 -7.68 18.27 16.46
N PHE A 529 -6.77 17.45 15.94
CA PHE A 529 -6.05 16.48 16.77
C PHE A 529 -5.16 17.17 17.81
N PRO A 530 -4.86 16.51 18.94
CA PRO A 530 -3.73 16.90 19.77
C PRO A 530 -2.45 16.98 18.93
N LEU A 531 -1.58 17.94 19.22
CA LEU A 531 -0.27 18.02 18.57
C LEU A 531 0.68 16.95 19.10
N PHE A 532 0.57 16.62 20.38
CA PHE A 532 1.38 15.62 21.05
C PHE A 532 0.51 14.60 21.77
N SER A 533 0.96 13.34 21.71
CA SER A 533 0.40 12.20 22.45
C SER A 533 1.43 11.68 23.46
N PRO A 534 1.01 11.07 24.58
CA PRO A 534 1.90 10.34 25.48
C PRO A 534 2.64 9.22 24.73
N ILE A 535 3.90 8.96 25.08
CA ILE A 535 4.65 7.80 24.54
C ILE A 535 4.11 6.52 25.19
N THR A 536 3.77 5.53 24.36
CA THR A 536 3.50 4.15 24.80
C THR A 536 4.68 3.25 24.45
N ASP A 537 4.94 2.21 25.26
CA ASP A 537 6.06 1.27 25.06
C ASP A 537 6.02 0.52 23.71
N SER A 538 4.86 0.53 23.03
CA SER A 538 4.57 -0.18 21.79
C SER A 538 4.97 0.54 20.51
N GLU A 539 5.27 1.85 20.55
CA GLU A 539 5.62 2.61 19.34
C GLU A 539 7.13 2.89 19.28
N PRO A 540 7.79 2.71 18.12
CA PRO A 540 9.18 3.11 17.96
C PRO A 540 9.25 4.64 18.10
N GLY A 541 9.64 5.11 19.29
CA GLY A 541 9.56 6.53 19.62
C GLY A 541 10.25 7.41 18.58
N GLN A 542 9.70 8.60 18.33
CA GLN A 542 10.24 9.65 17.45
C GLN A 542 11.58 10.24 17.94
N GLY A 543 12.23 9.58 18.91
CA GLY A 543 13.55 9.93 19.41
C GLY A 543 13.61 11.00 20.48
N GLY A 544 12.46 11.47 20.94
CA GLY A 544 12.35 12.42 22.03
C GLY A 544 12.41 11.76 23.40
N ALA A 545 12.99 12.46 24.38
CA ALA A 545 13.05 12.03 25.78
C ALA A 545 11.98 12.71 26.65
N ALA A 546 10.98 13.34 26.04
CA ALA A 546 10.02 14.19 26.74
C ALA A 546 8.83 13.44 27.39
N GLY A 547 8.69 12.14 27.14
CA GLY A 547 7.48 11.37 27.55
C GLY A 547 6.25 11.64 26.66
N ILE A 548 6.41 12.48 25.64
CA ILE A 548 5.42 12.78 24.61
C ILE A 548 6.04 12.63 23.21
N ALA A 549 5.23 12.27 22.23
CA ALA A 549 5.58 12.19 20.82
C ALA A 549 4.57 12.97 19.98
N SER A 550 4.94 13.36 18.76
CA SER A 550 4.02 14.07 17.86
C SER A 550 2.92 13.10 17.41
N THR A 551 1.65 13.52 17.46
CA THR A 551 0.51 12.65 17.15
C THR A 551 0.49 12.23 15.67
N HIS A 552 0.88 13.12 14.75
CA HIS A 552 0.99 12.82 13.32
C HIS A 552 2.46 12.69 12.88
N HIS A 553 3.21 13.81 12.93
CA HIS A 553 4.64 13.86 12.65
C HIS A 553 5.24 15.16 13.22
N PRO A 554 6.56 15.26 13.43
CA PRO A 554 7.19 16.41 14.11
C PRO A 554 7.12 17.75 13.35
N PHE A 555 6.67 17.76 12.10
CA PHE A 555 6.57 18.96 11.26
C PHE A 555 5.19 19.64 11.29
N THR A 556 4.24 19.13 12.06
CA THR A 556 2.85 19.63 12.11
C THR A 556 2.78 20.95 12.87
N ALA A 557 2.07 21.93 12.30
CA ALA A 557 1.86 23.23 12.94
C ALA A 557 0.72 23.20 13.97
N PRO A 558 0.81 24.01 15.04
CA PRO A 558 -0.35 24.34 15.88
C PRO A 558 -1.45 25.02 15.07
N LEU A 559 -2.71 24.77 15.42
CA LEU A 559 -3.88 25.27 14.69
C LEU A 559 -4.07 26.78 14.86
N ARG A 560 -4.08 27.28 16.10
CA ARG A 560 -4.44 28.67 16.43
C ARG A 560 -3.26 29.42 17.05
N GLU A 561 -3.34 30.75 17.07
CA GLU A 561 -2.37 31.60 17.77
C GLU A 561 -2.31 31.29 19.28
N SER A 562 -3.47 31.02 19.90
CA SER A 562 -3.55 30.60 21.31
C SER A 562 -2.79 29.31 21.58
N ASP A 563 -2.77 28.38 20.62
CA ASP A 563 -2.08 27.09 20.73
C ASP A 563 -0.55 27.28 20.73
N ILE A 564 -0.05 28.32 20.06
CA ILE A 564 1.39 28.66 20.08
C ILE A 564 1.81 29.10 21.49
N SER A 565 0.96 29.84 22.20
CA SER A 565 1.26 30.27 23.57
C SER A 565 1.32 29.08 24.54
N LEU A 566 0.49 28.05 24.30
CA LEU A 566 0.48 26.82 25.09
C LEU A 566 1.77 26.00 24.96
N LEU A 567 2.51 26.12 23.86
CA LEU A 567 3.81 25.45 23.69
C LEU A 567 4.83 25.83 24.79
N LEU A 568 4.69 27.01 25.40
CA LEU A 568 5.58 27.47 26.48
C LEU A 568 5.12 27.01 27.87
N THR A 569 3.83 26.78 28.05
CA THR A 569 3.23 26.52 29.37
C THR A 569 2.80 25.08 29.56
N ASP A 570 2.04 24.54 28.60
CA ASP A 570 1.48 23.19 28.66
C ASP A 570 1.31 22.63 27.24
N PRO A 571 2.38 22.04 26.66
CA PRO A 571 2.37 21.48 25.31
C PRO A 571 1.29 20.40 25.10
N THR A 572 0.84 19.72 26.16
CA THR A 572 -0.11 18.60 26.06
C THR A 572 -1.52 19.05 25.64
N LYS A 573 -1.82 20.35 25.75
CA LYS A 573 -3.11 20.95 25.36
C LYS A 573 -3.10 21.59 23.97
N VAL A 574 -1.96 21.53 23.27
CA VAL A 574 -1.81 22.18 21.97
C VAL A 574 -2.60 21.39 20.93
N ILE A 575 -3.47 22.08 20.20
CA ILE A 575 -4.23 21.51 19.08
C ILE A 575 -3.45 21.71 17.78
N ALA A 576 -3.35 20.65 16.98
CA ALA A 576 -2.69 20.63 15.69
C ALA A 576 -3.64 21.05 14.55
N ASP A 577 -3.07 21.71 13.53
CA ASP A 577 -3.70 21.88 12.22
C ASP A 577 -3.56 20.59 11.40
N HIS A 578 -4.09 19.50 11.96
CA HIS A 578 -4.07 18.14 11.44
C HIS A 578 -5.48 17.70 11.06
N TYR A 579 -5.59 16.99 9.94
CA TYR A 579 -6.85 16.54 9.38
C TYR A 579 -6.69 15.20 8.67
N ASP A 580 -7.63 14.29 8.95
CA ASP A 580 -7.71 12.95 8.36
C ASP A 580 -8.99 12.79 7.56
N LEU A 581 -8.88 12.17 6.38
CA LEU A 581 -10.02 11.76 5.58
C LEU A 581 -10.36 10.31 5.89
N VAL A 582 -11.52 10.08 6.46
CA VAL A 582 -12.04 8.77 6.84
C VAL A 582 -13.18 8.38 5.91
N LEU A 583 -13.21 7.12 5.50
CA LEU A 583 -14.31 6.53 4.75
C LEU A 583 -14.71 5.21 5.41
N ASN A 584 -15.93 5.10 5.90
CA ASN A 584 -16.50 3.84 6.41
C ASN A 584 -15.60 3.16 7.47
N GLY A 585 -15.06 3.93 8.41
CA GLY A 585 -14.16 3.42 9.45
C GLY A 585 -12.71 3.19 9.02
N VAL A 586 -12.37 3.58 7.79
CA VAL A 586 -11.04 3.41 7.20
C VAL A 586 -10.41 4.77 6.95
N GLU A 587 -9.30 5.05 7.61
CA GLU A 587 -8.46 6.23 7.35
C GLU A 587 -7.85 6.14 5.95
N LEU A 588 -8.34 6.96 5.01
CA LEU A 588 -7.85 7.00 3.64
C LEU A 588 -6.57 7.82 3.50
N GLY A 589 -6.35 8.80 4.37
CA GLY A 589 -5.14 9.60 4.39
C GLY A 589 -5.20 10.75 5.38
N GLY A 590 -4.02 11.25 5.75
CA GLY A 590 -3.82 12.27 6.76
C GLY A 590 -2.87 13.36 6.30
N GLY A 591 -3.06 14.56 6.83
CA GLY A 591 -2.38 15.76 6.38
C GLY A 591 -2.38 16.85 7.44
N SER A 592 -1.45 17.80 7.30
CA SER A 592 -1.40 18.95 8.18
C SER A 592 -0.82 20.17 7.51
N ARG A 593 -1.11 21.35 8.07
CA ARG A 593 -0.27 22.53 7.84
C ARG A 593 1.08 22.31 8.51
N ARG A 594 2.15 22.69 7.81
CA ARG A 594 3.53 22.48 8.28
C ARG A 594 4.08 23.70 9.00
N ILE A 595 5.04 23.44 9.88
CA ILE A 595 5.85 24.50 10.48
C ILE A 595 6.82 25.01 9.40
N HIS A 596 6.59 26.22 8.92
CA HIS A 596 7.43 26.84 7.89
C HIS A 596 8.63 27.62 8.48
N SER A 597 8.58 27.96 9.78
CA SER A 597 9.65 28.69 10.46
C SER A 597 10.69 27.74 11.04
N ALA A 598 11.92 27.83 10.55
CA ALA A 598 13.04 27.03 11.07
C ALA A 598 13.25 27.20 12.58
N ALA A 599 13.07 28.42 13.11
CA ALA A 599 13.24 28.68 14.54
C ALA A 599 12.18 27.98 15.40
N VAL A 600 10.92 27.96 14.93
CA VAL A 600 9.82 27.27 15.62
C VAL A 600 10.00 25.76 15.53
N GLN A 601 10.40 25.25 14.36
CA GLN A 601 10.67 23.83 14.16
C GLN A 601 11.81 23.35 15.08
N GLU A 602 12.90 24.11 15.18
CA GLU A 602 14.01 23.81 16.08
C GLU A 602 13.58 23.82 17.55
N PHE A 603 12.77 24.81 17.96
CA PHE A 603 12.21 24.89 19.32
C PHE A 603 11.36 23.66 19.66
N ILE A 604 10.49 23.22 18.74
CA ILE A 604 9.66 22.02 18.95
C ILE A 604 10.52 20.76 19.07
N LEU A 605 11.49 20.56 18.16
CA LEU A 605 12.35 19.37 18.17
C LEU A 605 13.25 19.33 19.43
N ARG A 606 13.90 20.45 19.75
CA ARG A 606 14.89 20.52 20.83
C ARG A 606 14.25 20.68 22.21
N ASP A 607 13.35 21.63 22.37
CA ASP A 607 12.92 22.06 23.70
C ASP A 607 11.65 21.33 24.16
N ILE A 608 10.73 21.00 23.24
CA ILE A 608 9.49 20.28 23.56
C ILE A 608 9.68 18.77 23.48
N LEU A 609 10.11 18.26 22.33
CA LEU A 609 10.33 16.82 22.14
C LEU A 609 11.63 16.33 22.81
N LYS A 610 12.53 17.24 23.22
CA LYS A 610 13.80 16.91 23.87
C LYS A 610 14.66 15.97 23.03
N MET A 611 14.71 16.23 21.72
CA MET A 611 15.51 15.45 20.79
C MET A 611 17.02 15.69 21.03
N PRO A 612 17.85 14.64 21.12
CA PRO A 612 19.30 14.79 21.27
C PRO A 612 19.92 15.57 20.10
N ALA A 613 21.03 16.27 20.36
CA ALA A 613 21.70 17.10 19.34
C ALA A 613 22.13 16.31 18.10
N GLU A 614 22.55 15.05 18.27
CA GLU A 614 22.91 14.16 17.16
C GLU A 614 21.71 13.91 16.23
N ARG A 615 20.54 13.66 16.81
CA ARG A 615 19.30 13.41 16.06
C ARG A 615 18.71 14.70 15.48
N LEU A 616 18.87 15.84 16.17
CA LEU A 616 18.51 17.14 15.61
C LEU A 616 19.35 17.47 14.36
N ALA A 617 20.64 17.12 14.38
CA ALA A 617 21.53 17.28 13.23
C ALA A 617 21.05 16.45 12.02
N ASP A 618 20.24 15.42 12.24
CA ASP A 618 19.68 14.68 11.14
C ASP A 618 18.70 15.47 10.28
N PHE A 619 18.05 16.50 10.85
CA PHE A 619 17.12 17.38 10.17
C PHE A 619 17.76 18.70 9.69
N ALA A 620 19.09 18.82 9.77
CA ALA A 620 19.79 20.07 9.43
C ALA A 620 19.50 20.58 8.01
N HIS A 621 19.39 19.67 7.03
CA HIS A 621 19.06 20.02 5.64
C HIS A 621 17.65 20.60 5.49
N LEU A 622 16.68 20.08 6.25
CA LEU A 622 15.32 20.61 6.26
C LEU A 622 15.29 21.98 6.94
N LEU A 623 15.94 22.13 8.10
CA LEU A 623 16.01 23.41 8.82
C LEU A 623 16.69 24.51 7.99
N GLU A 624 17.73 24.16 7.22
CA GLU A 624 18.37 25.08 6.28
C GLU A 624 17.42 25.51 5.15
N ALA A 625 16.67 24.57 4.57
CA ALA A 625 15.67 24.87 3.56
C ALA A 625 14.55 25.78 4.12
N LEU A 626 14.06 25.50 5.33
CA LEU A 626 13.05 26.34 6.00
C LEU A 626 13.56 27.76 6.25
N ARG A 627 14.83 27.90 6.65
CA ARG A 627 15.47 29.20 6.93
C ARG A 627 15.59 30.08 5.67
N ALA A 628 15.60 29.48 4.48
CA ALA A 628 15.71 30.20 3.21
C ALA A 628 14.42 30.90 2.76
N GLY A 629 13.51 31.22 3.70
CA GLY A 629 12.24 31.91 3.40
C GLY A 629 11.14 30.95 2.94
N CYS A 630 11.01 29.80 3.58
CA CYS A 630 9.96 28.84 3.25
C CYS A 630 8.56 29.43 3.46
N PRO A 631 7.67 29.36 2.45
CA PRO A 631 6.31 29.88 2.59
C PRO A 631 5.49 29.00 3.57
N PRO A 632 4.42 29.54 4.17
CA PRO A 632 3.41 28.72 4.80
C PRO A 632 2.91 27.66 3.81
N HIS A 633 2.88 26.40 4.20
CA HIS A 633 2.52 25.31 3.31
C HIS A 633 1.76 24.22 4.07
N ALA A 634 0.94 23.49 3.33
CA ALA A 634 0.10 22.42 3.84
C ALA A 634 0.02 21.30 2.81
N GLY A 635 -0.26 20.07 3.27
CA GLY A 635 -0.39 18.94 2.38
C GLY A 635 -1.04 17.74 3.04
N ILE A 636 -1.15 16.67 2.29
CA ILE A 636 -1.83 15.44 2.67
C ILE A 636 -1.26 14.27 1.87
N ALA A 637 -1.34 13.07 2.44
CA ALA A 637 -1.00 11.84 1.75
C ALA A 637 -2.19 10.88 1.80
N LEU A 638 -2.73 10.50 0.64
CA LEU A 638 -3.78 9.48 0.54
C LEU A 638 -3.15 8.10 0.34
N GLY A 639 -3.50 7.13 1.17
CA GLY A 639 -3.17 5.72 0.98
C GLY A 639 -3.86 5.18 -0.27
N PHE A 640 -3.17 5.19 -1.40
CA PHE A 640 -3.76 4.87 -2.71
C PHE A 640 -4.18 3.39 -2.79
N ASP A 641 -3.42 2.49 -2.16
CA ASP A 641 -3.79 1.07 -2.05
C ASP A 641 -5.10 0.89 -1.30
N ARG A 642 -5.24 1.56 -0.16
CA ARG A 642 -6.42 1.51 0.70
C ARG A 642 -7.64 2.16 0.03
N LEU A 643 -7.45 3.31 -0.61
CA LEU A 643 -8.49 3.97 -1.41
C LEU A 643 -9.09 3.03 -2.45
N VAL A 644 -8.25 2.37 -3.25
CA VAL A 644 -8.70 1.45 -4.30
C VAL A 644 -9.36 0.20 -3.70
N ALA A 645 -8.83 -0.33 -2.60
CA ALA A 645 -9.44 -1.47 -1.90
C ALA A 645 -10.86 -1.13 -1.41
N VAL A 646 -11.03 0.01 -0.74
CA VAL A 646 -12.34 0.45 -0.22
C VAL A 646 -13.32 0.72 -1.37
N MET A 647 -12.90 1.36 -2.46
CA MET A 647 -13.76 1.59 -3.63
C MET A 647 -14.28 0.28 -4.25
N LEU A 648 -13.47 -0.78 -4.23
CA LEU A 648 -13.84 -2.09 -4.78
C LEU A 648 -14.47 -3.03 -3.74
N GLY A 649 -14.71 -2.57 -2.51
CA GLY A 649 -15.24 -3.40 -1.42
C GLY A 649 -14.34 -4.58 -1.07
N LYS A 650 -13.01 -4.40 -1.14
CA LYS A 650 -12.01 -5.42 -0.81
C LYS A 650 -11.59 -5.31 0.65
N GLU A 651 -11.55 -6.45 1.34
CA GLU A 651 -11.11 -6.53 2.74
C GLU A 651 -9.59 -6.36 2.90
N SER A 652 -8.81 -6.69 1.86
CA SER A 652 -7.36 -6.57 1.88
C SER A 652 -6.81 -5.79 0.70
N VAL A 653 -5.83 -4.94 0.98
CA VAL A 653 -5.06 -4.21 -0.05
C VAL A 653 -4.28 -5.16 -0.99
N ARG A 654 -4.07 -6.42 -0.59
CA ARG A 654 -3.42 -7.45 -1.43
C ARG A 654 -4.20 -7.77 -2.70
N ASP A 655 -5.50 -7.54 -2.72
CA ASP A 655 -6.37 -7.79 -3.87
C ASP A 655 -6.32 -6.67 -4.91
N VAL A 656 -5.64 -5.57 -4.59
CA VAL A 656 -5.46 -4.42 -5.50
C VAL A 656 -3.99 -4.18 -5.85
N ILE A 657 -3.08 -5.02 -5.33
CA ILE A 657 -1.65 -5.01 -5.59
C ILE A 657 -1.28 -6.21 -6.47
N ALA A 658 -0.46 -5.98 -7.49
CA ALA A 658 -0.09 -7.04 -8.44
C ALA A 658 0.67 -8.20 -7.76
N PHE A 659 1.69 -7.87 -6.96
CA PHE A 659 2.55 -8.83 -6.27
C PHE A 659 2.70 -8.44 -4.79
N PRO A 660 1.69 -8.71 -3.95
CA PRO A 660 1.72 -8.35 -2.54
C PRO A 660 2.62 -9.28 -1.73
N LYS A 661 3.09 -8.79 -0.58
CA LYS A 661 3.76 -9.60 0.44
C LYS A 661 2.76 -10.34 1.32
N SER A 662 3.19 -11.48 1.86
CA SER A 662 2.48 -12.29 2.84
C SER A 662 2.37 -11.56 4.20
N GLY A 663 1.66 -12.15 5.17
CA GLY A 663 1.61 -11.63 6.54
C GLY A 663 2.96 -11.64 7.27
N LYS A 664 3.97 -12.31 6.72
CA LYS A 664 5.35 -12.33 7.23
C LYS A 664 6.29 -11.42 6.45
N GLY A 665 5.78 -10.67 5.47
CA GLY A 665 6.59 -9.76 4.64
C GLY A 665 7.25 -10.43 3.46
N GLU A 666 6.91 -11.70 3.20
CA GLU A 666 7.52 -12.52 2.17
C GLU A 666 6.78 -12.40 0.84
N ASP A 667 7.50 -12.41 -0.27
CA ASP A 667 6.95 -12.70 -1.58
C ASP A 667 6.92 -14.21 -1.78
N LEU A 668 5.72 -14.79 -1.80
CA LEU A 668 5.56 -16.24 -1.95
C LEU A 668 5.81 -16.74 -3.39
N LEU A 669 5.67 -15.86 -4.39
CA LEU A 669 5.95 -16.20 -5.80
C LEU A 669 7.46 -16.29 -6.03
N ILE A 670 8.19 -15.26 -5.61
CA ILE A 670 9.64 -15.14 -5.86
C ILE A 670 10.47 -15.75 -4.72
N LYS A 671 9.85 -16.01 -3.56
CA LYS A 671 10.49 -16.50 -2.34
C LYS A 671 11.54 -15.52 -1.82
N CYS A 672 11.13 -14.27 -1.60
CA CYS A 672 11.97 -13.24 -0.99
C CYS A 672 11.37 -12.73 0.33
N PRO A 673 12.18 -12.26 1.31
CA PRO A 673 13.64 -12.13 1.28
C PRO A 673 14.36 -13.49 1.17
N SER A 674 15.58 -13.48 0.64
CA SER A 674 16.45 -14.66 0.53
C SER A 674 17.75 -14.42 1.29
N GLU A 675 18.39 -15.49 1.75
CA GLU A 675 19.68 -15.40 2.42
C GLU A 675 20.74 -14.72 1.54
N MET A 676 21.52 -13.81 2.14
CA MET A 676 22.64 -13.17 1.47
C MET A 676 23.83 -14.12 1.39
N THR A 677 24.52 -14.13 0.25
CA THR A 677 25.77 -14.88 0.12
C THR A 677 26.90 -14.21 0.90
N GLU A 678 27.88 -15.00 1.36
CA GLU A 678 29.11 -14.50 1.99
C GLU A 678 29.83 -13.43 1.16
N GLU A 679 29.86 -13.59 -0.16
CA GLU A 679 30.43 -12.60 -1.07
C GLU A 679 29.67 -11.26 -1.04
N SER A 680 28.34 -11.33 -0.98
CA SER A 680 27.48 -10.14 -0.87
C SER A 680 27.71 -9.44 0.47
N LEU A 681 27.72 -10.19 1.58
CA LEU A 681 27.98 -9.65 2.91
C LEU A 681 29.34 -8.93 2.97
N ARG A 682 30.41 -9.57 2.46
CA ARG A 682 31.76 -8.96 2.39
C ARG A 682 31.78 -7.69 1.55
N THR A 683 31.06 -7.65 0.44
CA THR A 683 30.97 -6.48 -0.46
C THR A 683 30.41 -5.25 0.27
N TYR A 684 29.50 -5.47 1.22
CA TYR A 684 28.87 -4.42 2.02
C TYR A 684 29.47 -4.25 3.42
N HIS A 685 30.59 -4.94 3.70
CA HIS A 685 31.25 -4.94 5.01
C HIS A 685 30.33 -5.39 6.16
N LEU A 686 29.41 -6.31 5.88
CA LEU A 686 28.49 -6.90 6.84
C LEU A 686 28.97 -8.29 7.27
N ARG A 687 28.57 -8.69 8.47
CA ARG A 687 28.69 -10.05 9.01
C ARG A 687 27.39 -10.35 9.77
N LEU A 688 26.81 -11.51 9.53
CA LEU A 688 25.68 -11.99 10.32
C LEU A 688 26.18 -12.31 11.74
N GLN A 689 25.42 -11.90 12.75
CA GLN A 689 25.67 -12.33 14.13
C GLN A 689 24.94 -13.65 14.36
N ASP A 690 25.59 -14.59 15.05
CA ASP A 690 24.95 -15.83 15.46
C ASP A 690 23.91 -15.50 16.54
N GLU A 691 22.68 -16.04 16.44
CA GLU A 691 21.56 -15.68 17.32
C GLU A 691 21.71 -16.16 18.78
N ASP A 692 22.81 -16.79 19.17
CA ASP A 692 23.05 -17.29 20.53
C ASP A 692 24.49 -17.01 21.00
N ALA A 693 24.74 -15.83 21.57
CA ALA A 693 25.96 -15.56 22.36
C ALA A 693 25.81 -14.49 23.48
N ASP A 694 24.65 -13.83 23.60
CA ASP A 694 24.40 -12.80 24.64
C ASP A 694 23.33 -13.20 25.67
N GLY A 695 23.08 -14.50 25.81
CA GLY A 695 22.49 -15.11 27.00
C GLY A 695 23.56 -15.88 27.78
N GLU A 696 24.02 -15.32 28.90
CA GLU A 696 25.06 -15.86 29.81
C GLU A 696 26.53 -15.73 29.36
N GLN A 697 27.07 -14.50 29.29
CA GLN A 697 28.48 -14.32 29.68
C GLN A 697 28.60 -14.20 31.19
N LYS A 698 28.79 -15.36 31.84
CA LYS A 698 29.53 -15.43 33.09
C LYS A 698 30.89 -14.75 32.89
N ILE A 699 31.19 -13.80 33.75
CA ILE A 699 32.54 -13.30 33.96
C ILE A 699 33.37 -14.48 34.48
N GLU A 700 34.02 -15.21 33.58
CA GLU A 700 35.23 -15.97 33.90
C GLU A 700 36.37 -15.31 33.16
N GLY A 701 37.24 -14.67 33.96
CA GLY A 701 38.42 -14.01 33.44
C GLY A 701 39.40 -15.04 32.90
N ASP A 702 40.04 -14.70 31.80
CA ASP A 702 41.35 -15.24 31.49
C ASP A 702 42.30 -14.10 31.14
N LEU A 703 43.30 -13.98 32.02
CA LEU A 703 44.46 -13.11 31.90
C LEU A 703 45.45 -13.81 30.97
N GLY A 704 45.80 -13.20 29.84
CA GLY A 704 47.07 -13.51 29.19
C GLY A 704 47.07 -13.38 27.68
N GLU A 705 47.53 -12.24 27.18
CA GLU A 705 48.79 -12.13 26.40
C GLU A 705 48.81 -10.78 25.68
N ALA A 706 49.32 -9.76 26.38
CA ALA A 706 49.84 -8.57 25.75
C ALA A 706 51.36 -8.72 25.64
N ILE A 707 51.84 -9.09 24.44
CA ILE A 707 53.27 -9.03 24.11
C ILE A 707 53.57 -7.70 23.40
N ARG A 708 54.48 -6.98 24.07
CA ARG A 708 55.17 -5.73 23.75
C ARG A 708 55.88 -5.73 22.39
N ILE A 709 55.95 -4.56 21.75
CA ILE A 709 57.15 -3.88 21.18
C ILE A 709 56.78 -2.37 21.10
N GLY A 710 57.55 -1.37 21.52
CA GLY A 710 58.91 -1.27 22.05
C GLY A 710 59.19 0.20 22.44
N ASP A 711 60.18 0.35 23.32
CA ASP A 711 60.62 1.58 23.98
C ASP A 711 61.16 2.68 23.05
N HIS A 712 60.96 3.93 23.44
CA HIS A 712 62.05 4.91 23.44
C HIS A 712 61.94 5.85 24.65
N ALA A 713 62.88 5.68 25.56
CA ALA A 713 63.15 6.54 26.71
C ALA A 713 63.81 7.86 26.27
N THR A 714 63.50 8.96 26.96
CA THR A 714 64.44 9.63 27.89
C THR A 714 63.79 10.82 28.61
N PRO A 715 64.32 11.23 29.78
CA PRO A 715 63.57 11.88 30.85
C PRO A 715 64.00 13.34 31.12
N GLY A 716 63.25 14.03 31.98
CA GLY A 716 63.89 14.94 32.94
C GLY A 716 63.19 16.27 33.23
N ALA A 717 62.67 16.34 34.46
CA ALA A 717 62.83 17.42 35.43
C ALA A 717 62.00 18.72 35.29
N GLY A 718 61.28 19.02 36.37
CA GLY A 718 60.63 20.31 36.64
C GLY A 718 59.38 20.13 37.48
#